data_AF-B0RGW7-F1
#
_entry.id   AF-B0RGW7-F1
#
_cell.length_a   1.000
_cell.length_b   1.000
_cell.length_c   1.000
_cell.angle_alpha   90.00
_cell.angle_beta   90.00
_cell.angle_gamma   90.00
#
_symmetry.space_group_name_H-M   'P 1'
#
loop_
_entity.id
_entity.type
_entity.pdbx_description
1 polymer ?
#
loop_
_entity_poly.entity_id
_entity_poly.type
_entity_poly.pdbx_seq_one_letter_code
_entity_poly.pdbx_strand_id
1 'polypeptide(L)'
;MEGPEIKFAEAVLDNGKYGTRTVRFEAGRLAQQAQGAVAAYLDEDTMLLSATSVGKHPKDNFDFFPLTIDVEERSYAAGKIPGSFFRREGRPSTEAILVCRLIDRPLRPSFITGLRNEVQVVITVLSIAPDEFYDSLAINAASASSMLSGIPFSGPIAGVRLALIGDQWVVFPKHSQLKEAVFDITVAGRVVTDAQGNEDVAIMMVEAEATEGAWDLIQAGATKPDEAVVAQGLEAAKPFIRQLVAAQASLAQQAAKPTVDYPVFLPYAQQSYDAVSALALEELGTVYRIADKIERQDADDALKTRTKEAVAAKVEAGELPQSALTEFSAAYKSVTKTVVRGRILRDGIRMDGRGLADIRPLDAEVQVIPRVHGSAIFQRGETQILGVTTLNMLKMEQQIDSLSPVTKKRFMTHYNFPPYSTGETGRVGSPKRREIGHGFLAERALVPVLPSREDFPYAIRQVSEALGSNGSTSMGSVCASTLSLLNAGVPLRAPVAGIAMGLVSDTVDGQVRYAALTDILGAEDALGDMDFKVAGTSEFVTAIQLDTKLDGIPTSVLDGALKQAKEARTAILGVLNQAIDAPDEMAPTAPRVISVNIPVDKIGELIGPKGKTINAIQDETGADISIEEDGAVYIGAVDGPSAEAARAQVNAIANPTNPEVGESFLGTVVKIATFGAFVSLLPGKDGLLHISEVRKLAGGKRVENVEDVLGVGQKILVEITKIDDRGKLSLAPVMEEAADQEGSAAASDGPEAPAEG
;
A
#
# COMPACT_ATOMS: atom_id res chain seq x y z
N MET A 1 -16.99 -14.31 38.68
CA MET A 1 -18.20 -15.16 38.77
C MET A 1 -18.90 -15.07 37.45
N GLU A 2 -18.70 -16.06 36.57
CA GLU A 2 -19.49 -16.15 35.34
C GLU A 2 -20.90 -16.60 35.74
N GLY A 3 -21.91 -15.76 35.51
CA GLY A 3 -23.29 -16.16 35.73
C GLY A 3 -23.66 -17.31 34.79
N PRO A 4 -24.68 -18.13 35.11
CA PRO A 4 -25.07 -19.29 34.29
C PRO A 4 -25.49 -18.92 32.84
N GLU A 5 -25.74 -17.64 32.60
CA GLU A 5 -26.15 -17.06 31.32
C GLU A 5 -24.97 -16.76 30.38
N ILE A 6 -23.74 -16.72 30.91
CA ILE A 6 -22.54 -16.53 30.11
C ILE A 6 -22.15 -17.87 29.48
N LYS A 7 -22.11 -17.91 28.15
CA LYS A 7 -21.68 -19.08 27.37
C LYS A 7 -20.40 -18.74 26.63
N PHE A 8 -19.52 -19.72 26.48
CA PHE A 8 -18.29 -19.51 25.73
C PHE A 8 -17.85 -20.77 24.99
N ALA A 9 -16.97 -20.58 24.01
CA ALA A 9 -16.21 -21.62 23.35
C ALA A 9 -14.83 -21.08 22.96
N GLU A 10 -13.83 -21.97 22.90
CA GLU A 10 -12.44 -21.60 22.65
C GLU A 10 -11.83 -22.47 21.55
N ALA A 11 -10.91 -21.88 20.78
CA ALA A 11 -10.01 -22.57 19.87
C ALA A 11 -8.58 -22.28 20.28
N VAL A 12 -7.77 -23.34 20.42
CA VAL A 12 -6.37 -23.26 20.83
C VAL A 12 -5.51 -23.63 19.62
N LEU A 13 -4.88 -22.63 19.02
CA LEU A 13 -4.16 -22.73 17.76
C LEU A 13 -2.66 -22.91 18.02
N ASP A 14 -2.12 -24.08 17.66
CA ASP A 14 -0.72 -24.43 17.88
C ASP A 14 0.18 -24.00 16.70
N ASN A 15 1.17 -23.16 16.99
CA ASN A 15 2.21 -22.73 16.05
C ASN A 15 3.56 -23.43 16.30
N GLY A 16 3.58 -24.55 17.02
CA GLY A 16 4.80 -25.29 17.35
C GLY A 16 5.82 -24.40 18.07
N LYS A 17 6.98 -24.16 17.44
CA LYS A 17 8.07 -23.37 18.04
C LYS A 17 7.70 -21.91 18.34
N TYR A 18 6.64 -21.38 17.73
CA TYR A 18 6.15 -20.01 17.99
C TYR A 18 5.05 -19.96 19.06
N GLY A 19 4.82 -21.06 19.78
CA GLY A 19 3.86 -21.13 20.88
C GLY A 19 2.42 -21.36 20.42
N THR A 20 1.48 -20.96 21.26
CA THR A 20 0.04 -21.21 21.08
C THR A 20 -0.71 -19.89 21.14
N ARG A 21 -1.80 -19.78 20.36
CA ARG A 21 -2.72 -18.63 20.37
C ARG A 21 -4.12 -19.14 20.72
N THR A 22 -4.78 -18.54 21.70
CA THR A 22 -6.12 -18.94 22.14
C THR A 22 -7.14 -17.87 21.74
N VAL A 23 -8.14 -18.29 20.97
CA VAL A 23 -9.29 -17.46 20.61
C VAL A 23 -10.51 -17.92 21.39
N ARG A 24 -11.11 -17.00 22.16
CA ARG A 24 -12.33 -17.25 22.94
C ARG A 24 -13.49 -16.43 22.40
N PHE A 25 -14.65 -17.06 22.24
CA PHE A 25 -15.91 -16.37 21.95
C PHE A 25 -16.84 -16.48 23.15
N GLU A 26 -17.29 -15.36 23.69
CA GLU A 26 -18.20 -15.27 24.84
C GLU A 26 -19.50 -14.57 24.45
N ALA A 27 -20.63 -15.14 24.85
CA ALA A 27 -21.97 -14.58 24.64
C ALA A 27 -22.74 -14.43 25.96
N GLY A 28 -23.75 -13.55 25.95
CA GLY A 28 -24.69 -13.36 27.07
C GLY A 28 -24.30 -12.24 28.04
N ARG A 29 -23.05 -11.78 28.05
CA ARG A 29 -22.59 -10.73 28.98
C ARG A 29 -22.85 -9.30 28.51
N LEU A 30 -22.60 -9.02 27.23
CA LEU A 30 -22.58 -7.65 26.69
C LEU A 30 -23.60 -7.49 25.56
N ALA A 31 -24.02 -6.24 25.32
CA ALA A 31 -24.92 -5.85 24.23
C ALA A 31 -26.18 -6.73 24.09
N GLN A 32 -26.78 -7.14 25.22
CA GLN A 32 -27.90 -8.09 25.29
C GLN A 32 -29.16 -7.68 24.49
N GLN A 33 -29.29 -6.39 24.12
CA GLN A 33 -30.38 -5.89 23.29
C GLN A 33 -30.16 -6.10 21.79
N ALA A 34 -28.92 -6.34 21.36
CA ALA A 34 -28.63 -6.71 19.98
C ALA A 34 -29.22 -8.10 19.68
N GLN A 35 -29.55 -8.34 18.42
CA GLN A 35 -30.02 -9.66 18.00
C GLN A 35 -28.94 -10.70 18.23
N GLY A 36 -27.68 -10.42 17.92
CA GLY A 36 -26.55 -11.26 18.32
C GLY A 36 -25.41 -10.43 18.87
N ALA A 37 -24.72 -10.93 19.89
CA ALA A 37 -23.58 -10.25 20.51
C ALA A 37 -22.53 -11.25 20.99
N VAL A 38 -21.27 -10.97 20.66
CA VAL A 38 -20.11 -11.79 21.06
C VAL A 38 -18.98 -10.88 21.51
N ALA A 39 -18.44 -11.15 22.69
CA ALA A 39 -17.11 -10.69 23.08
C ALA A 39 -16.10 -11.74 22.62
N ALA A 40 -15.21 -11.36 21.71
CA ALA A 40 -14.13 -12.21 21.21
C ALA A 40 -12.81 -11.79 21.83
N TYR A 41 -12.02 -12.77 22.28
CA TYR A 41 -10.72 -12.55 22.90
C TYR A 41 -9.62 -13.25 22.12
N LEU A 42 -8.45 -12.63 22.07
CA LEU A 42 -7.20 -13.26 21.66
C LEU A 42 -6.22 -13.17 22.83
N ASP A 43 -5.79 -14.33 23.32
CA ASP A 43 -4.89 -14.49 24.48
C ASP A 43 -5.27 -13.62 25.68
N GLU A 44 -6.57 -13.52 25.96
CA GLU A 44 -7.19 -12.77 27.08
C GLU A 44 -7.09 -11.24 27.00
N ASP A 45 -5.94 -10.68 26.59
CA ASP A 45 -5.63 -9.24 26.67
C ASP A 45 -6.22 -8.41 25.52
N THR A 46 -6.44 -9.02 24.35
CA THR A 46 -7.11 -8.36 23.22
C THR A 46 -8.59 -8.75 23.22
N MET A 47 -9.49 -7.77 23.27
CA MET A 47 -10.94 -7.98 23.38
C MET A 47 -11.70 -7.12 22.37
N LEU A 48 -12.55 -7.77 21.58
CA LEU A 48 -13.48 -7.14 20.65
C LEU A 48 -14.92 -7.43 21.08
N LEU A 49 -15.81 -6.45 20.97
CA LEU A 49 -17.26 -6.67 21.03
C LEU A 49 -17.82 -6.60 19.62
N SER A 50 -18.42 -7.68 19.12
CA SER A 50 -19.23 -7.66 17.91
C SER A 50 -20.71 -7.73 18.26
N ALA A 51 -21.49 -6.79 17.77
CA ALA A 51 -22.94 -6.75 17.92
C ALA A 51 -23.62 -6.70 16.55
N THR A 52 -24.43 -7.71 16.25
CA THR A 52 -25.26 -7.80 15.03
C THR A 52 -26.68 -7.35 15.36
N SER A 53 -27.11 -6.30 14.67
CA SER A 53 -28.45 -5.74 14.77
C SER A 53 -29.22 -5.91 13.45
N VAL A 54 -30.50 -6.23 13.54
CA VAL A 54 -31.37 -6.44 12.36
C VAL A 54 -32.59 -5.53 12.44
N GLY A 55 -32.85 -4.78 11.38
CA GLY A 55 -34.02 -3.93 11.23
C GLY A 55 -35.32 -4.75 11.24
N LYS A 56 -36.37 -4.22 11.87
CA LYS A 56 -37.67 -4.91 11.96
C LYS A 56 -38.45 -4.95 10.65
N HIS A 57 -38.25 -3.95 9.80
CA HIS A 57 -38.98 -3.78 8.55
C HIS A 57 -37.99 -3.84 7.37
N PRO A 58 -38.34 -4.53 6.27
CA PRO A 58 -37.54 -4.50 5.07
C PRO A 58 -37.51 -3.09 4.47
N LYS A 59 -36.39 -2.72 3.86
CA LYS A 59 -36.27 -1.52 3.03
C LYS A 59 -36.64 -1.90 1.60
N ASP A 60 -37.85 -1.55 1.20
CA ASP A 60 -38.42 -1.82 -0.13
C ASP A 60 -37.89 -0.89 -1.22
N ASN A 61 -37.31 0.25 -0.84
CA ASN A 61 -36.70 1.22 -1.74
C ASN A 61 -35.27 0.87 -2.19
N PHE A 62 -34.68 -0.21 -1.67
CA PHE A 62 -33.35 -0.68 -2.08
C PHE A 62 -33.45 -1.91 -2.99
N ASP A 63 -32.65 -1.94 -4.05
CA ASP A 63 -32.48 -3.08 -4.95
C ASP A 63 -31.33 -4.02 -4.55
N PHE A 64 -30.58 -3.70 -3.49
CA PHE A 64 -29.50 -4.52 -2.89
C PHE A 64 -29.73 -4.90 -1.42
N PHE A 65 -28.94 -5.84 -0.88
CA PHE A 65 -28.97 -6.23 0.54
C PHE A 65 -28.24 -5.18 1.41
N PRO A 66 -28.95 -4.44 2.29
CA PRO A 66 -28.36 -3.39 3.10
C PRO A 66 -27.61 -3.95 4.32
N LEU A 67 -26.39 -4.45 4.08
CA LEU A 67 -25.43 -4.83 5.12
C LEU A 67 -24.41 -3.70 5.32
N THR A 68 -24.28 -3.26 6.58
CA THR A 68 -23.28 -2.31 7.04
C THR A 68 -22.37 -3.00 8.06
N ILE A 69 -21.06 -2.97 7.81
CA ILE A 69 -20.04 -3.37 8.78
C ILE A 69 -19.32 -2.10 9.25
N ASP A 70 -19.24 -1.90 10.57
CA ASP A 70 -18.51 -0.80 11.19
C ASP A 70 -17.51 -1.33 12.20
N VAL A 71 -16.28 -0.80 12.16
CA VAL A 71 -15.23 -1.08 13.12
C VAL A 71 -14.93 0.20 13.88
N GLU A 72 -15.15 0.18 15.18
CA GLU A 72 -14.98 1.29 16.10
C GLU A 72 -13.70 1.06 16.91
N GLU A 73 -12.61 1.67 16.46
CA GLU A 73 -11.35 1.74 17.21
C GLU A 73 -11.49 2.76 18.35
N ARG A 74 -11.39 2.28 19.59
CA ARG A 74 -11.43 3.14 20.77
C ARG A 74 -10.02 3.35 21.27
N SER A 75 -9.55 4.60 21.38
CA SER A 75 -8.17 4.86 21.84
C SER A 75 -7.91 4.33 23.26
N TYR A 76 -8.96 4.22 24.08
CA TYR A 76 -8.86 3.58 25.40
C TYR A 76 -8.47 2.10 25.32
N ALA A 77 -8.72 1.42 24.21
CA ALA A 77 -8.34 0.01 24.03
C ALA A 77 -6.83 -0.18 24.13
N ALA A 78 -6.05 0.84 23.74
CA ALA A 78 -4.61 0.91 23.89
C ALA A 78 -4.17 1.78 25.09
N GLY A 79 -5.10 2.20 25.95
CA GLY A 79 -4.82 3.08 27.09
C GLY A 79 -4.42 4.52 26.71
N LYS A 80 -4.84 5.03 25.55
CA LYS A 80 -4.45 6.34 25.01
C LYS A 80 -5.62 7.32 24.93
N ILE A 81 -5.32 8.61 24.96
CA ILE A 81 -6.23 9.69 24.58
C ILE A 81 -6.04 9.97 23.08
N PRO A 82 -7.11 10.14 22.27
CA PRO A 82 -6.98 10.44 20.84
C PRO A 82 -6.06 11.63 20.54
N GLY A 83 -5.30 11.55 19.45
CA GLY A 83 -4.40 12.61 18.99
C GLY A 83 -5.11 13.83 18.41
N SER A 84 -6.38 13.68 18.03
CA SER A 84 -7.21 14.74 17.45
C SER A 84 -7.32 15.98 18.36
N PHE A 85 -7.52 17.16 17.75
CA PHE A 85 -7.67 18.42 18.49
C PHE A 85 -8.77 18.36 19.56
N PHE A 86 -9.87 17.67 19.26
CA PHE A 86 -11.01 17.50 20.17
C PHE A 86 -10.81 16.39 21.21
N ARG A 87 -9.70 15.64 21.17
CA ARG A 87 -9.40 14.50 22.06
C ARG A 87 -10.53 13.47 22.11
N ARG A 88 -11.17 13.24 20.95
CA ARG A 88 -12.30 12.33 20.74
C ARG A 88 -12.10 11.54 19.45
N GLU A 89 -12.65 10.32 19.40
CA GLU A 89 -12.72 9.52 18.18
C GLU A 89 -13.45 10.30 17.08
N GLY A 90 -12.82 10.39 15.92
CA GLY A 90 -13.32 11.12 14.76
C GLY A 90 -13.88 10.18 13.70
N ARG A 91 -13.55 10.46 12.44
CA ARG A 91 -13.78 9.51 11.35
C ARG A 91 -12.97 8.22 11.61
N PRO A 92 -13.45 7.05 11.16
CA PRO A 92 -12.68 5.81 11.20
C PRO A 92 -11.31 5.98 10.53
N SER A 93 -10.30 5.33 11.09
CA SER A 93 -8.95 5.26 10.50
C SER A 93 -8.98 4.48 9.18
N THR A 94 -7.92 4.61 8.38
CA THR A 94 -7.75 3.79 7.18
C THR A 94 -7.77 2.30 7.55
N GLU A 95 -7.10 1.92 8.63
CA GLU A 95 -7.08 0.55 9.14
C GLU A 95 -8.49 0.04 9.48
N ALA A 96 -9.25 0.79 10.28
CA ALA A 96 -10.65 0.44 10.59
C ALA A 96 -11.52 0.27 9.33
N ILE A 97 -11.36 1.16 8.34
CA ILE A 97 -12.07 1.06 7.06
C ILE A 97 -11.69 -0.22 6.30
N LEU A 98 -10.40 -0.57 6.29
CA LEU A 98 -9.91 -1.79 5.64
C LEU A 98 -10.44 -3.03 6.36
N VAL A 99 -10.44 -3.06 7.70
CA VAL A 99 -11.01 -4.17 8.48
C VAL A 99 -12.51 -4.30 8.24
N CYS A 100 -13.27 -3.20 8.12
CA CYS A 100 -14.68 -3.27 7.73
C CYS A 100 -14.86 -4.03 6.40
N ARG A 101 -14.03 -3.74 5.41
CA ARG A 101 -14.07 -4.40 4.09
C ARG A 101 -13.63 -5.86 4.18
N LEU A 102 -12.61 -6.13 4.99
CA LEU A 102 -12.09 -7.47 5.24
C LEU A 102 -13.16 -8.40 5.84
N ILE A 103 -14.01 -7.87 6.71
CA ILE A 103 -15.16 -8.58 7.30
C ILE A 103 -16.33 -8.70 6.31
N ASP A 104 -16.68 -7.61 5.61
CA ASP A 104 -17.84 -7.58 4.69
C ASP A 104 -17.71 -8.65 3.59
N ARG A 105 -16.53 -8.75 2.97
CA ARG A 105 -16.26 -9.66 1.84
C ARG A 105 -16.69 -11.11 2.09
N PRO A 106 -16.24 -11.82 3.14
CA PRO A 106 -16.68 -13.18 3.38
C PRO A 106 -18.08 -13.28 3.98
N LEU A 107 -18.53 -12.29 4.78
CA LEU A 107 -19.84 -12.35 5.44
C LEU A 107 -21.01 -12.17 4.47
N ARG A 108 -20.93 -11.21 3.54
CA ARG A 108 -22.03 -10.82 2.67
C ARG A 108 -22.60 -11.98 1.82
N PRO A 109 -21.78 -12.82 1.15
CA PRO A 109 -22.29 -13.96 0.39
C PRO A 109 -23.02 -14.99 1.27
N SER A 110 -22.70 -15.06 2.56
CA SER A 110 -23.27 -16.06 3.47
C SER A 110 -24.66 -15.71 4.01
N PHE A 111 -25.17 -14.50 3.76
CA PHE A 111 -26.57 -14.16 4.07
C PHE A 111 -27.51 -14.66 2.98
N ILE A 112 -28.74 -15.03 3.36
CA ILE A 112 -29.73 -15.48 2.39
C ILE A 112 -29.98 -14.43 1.29
N THR A 113 -30.10 -14.89 0.05
CA THR A 113 -30.39 -14.01 -1.08
C THR A 113 -31.79 -13.40 -0.97
N GLY A 114 -31.92 -12.12 -1.31
CA GLY A 114 -33.20 -11.40 -1.28
C GLY A 114 -33.54 -10.76 0.07
N LEU A 115 -32.69 -10.89 1.08
CA LEU A 115 -32.89 -10.19 2.35
C LEU A 115 -32.87 -8.66 2.16
N ARG A 116 -33.90 -7.97 2.67
CA ARG A 116 -34.05 -6.50 2.58
C ARG A 116 -34.05 -5.79 3.93
N ASN A 117 -33.99 -6.54 5.03
CA ASN A 117 -33.83 -5.96 6.35
C ASN A 117 -32.42 -5.39 6.47
N GLU A 118 -32.30 -4.18 7.01
CA GLU A 118 -31.00 -3.59 7.35
C GLU A 118 -30.30 -4.46 8.38
N VAL A 119 -29.07 -4.86 8.07
CA VAL A 119 -28.20 -5.59 8.97
C VAL A 119 -27.01 -4.69 9.27
N GLN A 120 -26.76 -4.43 10.54
CA GLN A 120 -25.58 -3.71 10.98
C GLN A 120 -24.78 -4.57 11.94
N VAL A 121 -23.52 -4.83 11.57
CA VAL A 121 -22.56 -5.49 12.45
C VAL A 121 -21.55 -4.45 12.90
N VAL A 122 -21.57 -4.13 14.19
CA VAL A 122 -20.63 -3.17 14.79
C VAL A 122 -19.61 -3.95 15.61
N ILE A 123 -18.33 -3.80 15.26
CA ILE A 123 -17.20 -4.37 15.98
C ILE A 123 -16.52 -3.22 16.72
N THR A 124 -16.51 -3.25 18.04
CA THR A 124 -15.77 -2.28 18.86
C THR A 124 -14.52 -2.93 19.42
N VAL A 125 -13.36 -2.31 19.19
CA VAL A 125 -12.11 -2.73 19.83
C VAL A 125 -12.10 -2.18 21.25
N LEU A 126 -12.26 -3.05 22.25
CA LEU A 126 -12.40 -2.67 23.65
C LEU A 126 -11.07 -2.74 24.41
N SER A 127 -10.20 -3.68 24.04
CA SER A 127 -8.83 -3.83 24.54
C SER A 127 -7.96 -4.36 23.42
N ILE A 128 -6.72 -3.90 23.31
CA ILE A 128 -5.74 -4.45 22.37
C ILE A 128 -4.37 -4.52 23.03
N ALA A 129 -3.77 -5.71 23.02
CA ALA A 129 -2.38 -5.85 23.41
C ALA A 129 -1.48 -5.15 22.36
N PRO A 130 -0.45 -4.37 22.74
CA PRO A 130 0.25 -3.46 21.82
C PRO A 130 0.93 -4.09 20.59
N ASP A 131 1.16 -5.41 20.60
CA ASP A 131 1.86 -6.15 19.56
C ASP A 131 0.92 -7.03 18.72
N GLU A 132 -0.40 -6.85 18.84
CA GLU A 132 -1.41 -7.71 18.22
C GLU A 132 -2.17 -7.05 17.08
N PHE A 133 -2.56 -7.87 16.09
CA PHE A 133 -3.55 -7.51 15.08
C PHE A 133 -4.94 -7.96 15.52
N TYR A 134 -5.95 -7.10 15.33
CA TYR A 134 -7.33 -7.43 15.69
C TYR A 134 -8.21 -7.84 14.50
N ASP A 135 -7.72 -7.67 13.27
CA ASP A 135 -8.51 -7.78 12.03
C ASP A 135 -9.10 -9.18 11.80
N SER A 136 -8.30 -10.23 11.96
CA SER A 136 -8.75 -11.62 11.81
C SER A 136 -9.68 -12.03 12.94
N LEU A 137 -9.41 -11.58 14.18
CA LEU A 137 -10.32 -11.79 15.31
C LEU A 137 -11.67 -11.11 15.03
N ALA A 138 -11.67 -9.94 14.39
CA ALA A 138 -12.89 -9.21 14.04
C ALA A 138 -13.76 -9.96 13.02
N ILE A 139 -13.18 -10.65 12.04
CA ILE A 139 -13.91 -11.52 11.10
C ILE A 139 -14.65 -12.62 11.87
N ASN A 140 -13.95 -13.30 12.77
CA ASN A 140 -14.55 -14.36 13.57
C ASN A 140 -15.63 -13.83 14.53
N ALA A 141 -15.39 -12.68 15.17
CA ALA A 141 -16.35 -12.05 16.06
C ALA A 141 -17.65 -11.66 15.33
N ALA A 142 -17.51 -11.11 14.11
CA ALA A 142 -18.64 -10.73 13.26
C ALA A 142 -19.43 -11.95 12.78
N SER A 143 -18.75 -13.03 12.37
CA SER A 143 -19.41 -14.29 12.04
C SER A 143 -20.15 -14.87 13.25
N ALA A 144 -19.48 -14.96 14.40
CA ALA A 144 -20.08 -15.50 15.62
C ALA A 144 -21.30 -14.69 16.08
N SER A 145 -21.23 -13.36 16.11
CA SER A 145 -22.38 -12.54 16.48
C SER A 145 -23.53 -12.66 15.46
N SER A 146 -23.22 -12.81 14.17
CA SER A 146 -24.22 -13.06 13.12
C SER A 146 -24.92 -14.41 13.33
N MET A 147 -24.17 -15.47 13.65
CA MET A 147 -24.71 -16.80 13.99
C MET A 147 -25.68 -16.76 15.17
N LEU A 148 -25.41 -15.93 16.18
CA LEU A 148 -26.28 -15.81 17.36
C LEU A 148 -27.54 -14.97 17.13
N SER A 149 -27.61 -14.23 16.02
CA SER A 149 -28.63 -13.21 15.81
C SER A 149 -30.01 -13.76 15.45
N GLY A 150 -30.11 -15.02 15.04
CA GLY A 150 -31.33 -15.59 14.48
C GLY A 150 -31.63 -15.10 13.05
N ILE A 151 -30.73 -14.34 12.42
CA ILE A 151 -30.84 -14.00 11.00
C ILE A 151 -30.52 -15.21 10.11
N PRO A 152 -31.14 -15.37 8.93
CA PRO A 152 -30.75 -16.38 7.95
C PRO A 152 -29.33 -16.15 7.40
N PHE A 153 -28.35 -16.71 8.11
CA PHE A 153 -26.93 -16.65 7.82
C PHE A 153 -26.37 -18.07 7.79
N SER A 154 -25.64 -18.41 6.73
CA SER A 154 -25.17 -19.76 6.45
C SER A 154 -23.78 -20.07 7.01
N GLY A 155 -23.26 -19.24 7.93
CA GLY A 155 -21.96 -19.50 8.57
C GLY A 155 -21.93 -20.76 9.45
N PRO A 156 -20.87 -20.95 10.26
CA PRO A 156 -19.85 -19.96 10.61
C PRO A 156 -18.78 -19.80 9.52
N ILE A 157 -18.17 -18.62 9.53
CA ILE A 157 -17.00 -18.24 8.75
C ILE A 157 -15.86 -17.98 9.74
N ALA A 158 -14.67 -18.50 9.48
CA ALA A 158 -13.50 -18.14 10.25
C ALA A 158 -12.46 -17.41 9.39
N GLY A 159 -11.83 -16.40 9.98
CA GLY A 159 -10.73 -15.65 9.41
C GLY A 159 -9.43 -15.87 10.19
N VAL A 160 -8.30 -16.01 9.51
CA VAL A 160 -6.98 -16.17 10.13
C VAL A 160 -5.97 -15.31 9.40
N ARG A 161 -5.08 -14.65 10.14
CA ARG A 161 -3.85 -14.04 9.60
C ARG A 161 -2.71 -15.04 9.78
N LEU A 162 -1.93 -15.28 8.74
CA LEU A 162 -0.70 -16.06 8.82
C LEU A 162 0.48 -15.22 8.32
N ALA A 163 1.64 -15.37 8.95
CA ALA A 163 2.90 -14.86 8.42
C ALA A 163 3.83 -16.01 8.07
N LEU A 164 4.55 -15.92 6.95
CA LEU A 164 5.60 -16.87 6.59
C LEU A 164 6.92 -16.43 7.22
N ILE A 165 7.34 -17.11 8.30
CA ILE A 165 8.58 -16.84 9.04
C ILE A 165 9.53 -18.03 8.86
N GLY A 166 10.64 -17.80 8.16
CA GLY A 166 11.44 -18.90 7.61
C GLY A 166 10.59 -19.74 6.66
N ASP A 167 10.43 -21.03 6.98
CA ASP A 167 9.61 -21.97 6.19
C ASP A 167 8.27 -22.33 6.86
N GLN A 168 7.88 -21.60 7.91
CA GLN A 168 6.67 -21.90 8.67
C GLN A 168 5.62 -20.79 8.52
N TRP A 169 4.39 -21.18 8.21
CA TRP A 169 3.21 -20.33 8.31
C TRP A 169 2.74 -20.26 9.77
N VAL A 170 2.86 -19.09 10.38
CA VAL A 170 2.51 -18.81 11.78
C VAL A 170 1.18 -18.09 11.84
N VAL A 171 0.17 -18.69 12.46
CA VAL A 171 -1.19 -18.12 12.61
C VAL A 171 -1.27 -17.12 13.75
N PHE A 172 -2.04 -16.04 13.56
CA PHE A 172 -2.09 -14.87 14.45
C PHE A 172 -0.68 -14.39 14.84
N PRO A 173 0.14 -13.96 13.86
CA PRO A 173 1.46 -13.42 14.15
C PRO A 173 1.33 -12.09 14.90
N LYS A 174 2.37 -11.74 15.66
CA LYS A 174 2.53 -10.43 16.30
C LYS A 174 3.14 -9.42 15.32
N HIS A 175 2.93 -8.12 15.56
CA HIS A 175 3.58 -7.06 14.77
C HIS A 175 5.11 -7.20 14.77
N SER A 176 5.70 -7.50 15.93
CA SER A 176 7.14 -7.71 16.09
C SER A 176 7.69 -8.86 15.24
N GLN A 177 6.89 -9.90 15.00
CA GLN A 177 7.26 -11.07 14.21
C GLN A 177 7.30 -10.79 12.71
N LEU A 178 6.58 -9.77 12.21
CA LEU A 178 6.59 -9.43 10.78
C LEU A 178 7.96 -8.94 10.28
N LYS A 179 8.86 -8.52 11.19
CA LYS A 179 10.24 -8.16 10.84
C LYS A 179 11.06 -9.34 10.31
N GLU A 180 10.65 -10.56 10.65
CA GLU A 180 11.29 -11.82 10.22
C GLU A 180 10.45 -12.56 9.17
N ALA A 181 9.27 -12.04 8.84
CA ALA A 181 8.36 -12.64 7.89
C ALA A 181 8.60 -12.10 6.49
N VAL A 182 8.45 -12.94 5.47
CA VAL A 182 8.51 -12.54 4.05
C VAL A 182 7.13 -12.26 3.45
N PHE A 183 6.07 -12.78 4.08
CA PHE A 183 4.70 -12.68 3.57
C PHE A 183 3.69 -12.72 4.71
N ASP A 184 2.62 -11.95 4.57
CA ASP A 184 1.52 -11.83 5.52
C ASP A 184 0.20 -12.01 4.76
N ILE A 185 -0.62 -12.97 5.19
CA ILE A 185 -1.85 -13.38 4.49
C ILE A 185 -3.01 -13.54 5.47
N THR A 186 -4.08 -12.79 5.25
CA THR A 186 -5.37 -13.03 5.89
C THR A 186 -6.26 -13.85 4.97
N VAL A 187 -6.73 -14.99 5.47
CA VAL A 187 -7.61 -15.92 4.76
C VAL A 187 -8.90 -16.09 5.55
N ALA A 188 -10.05 -15.95 4.89
CA ALA A 188 -11.34 -16.34 5.47
C ALA A 188 -11.97 -17.46 4.67
N GLY A 189 -12.57 -18.42 5.38
CA GLY A 189 -13.21 -19.57 4.78
C GLY A 189 -14.24 -20.21 5.71
N ARG A 190 -14.92 -21.22 5.17
CA ARG A 190 -15.93 -22.02 5.88
C ARG A 190 -15.74 -23.49 5.57
N VAL A 191 -16.19 -24.34 6.49
CA VAL A 191 -16.25 -25.78 6.23
C VAL A 191 -17.42 -26.06 5.29
N VAL A 192 -17.16 -26.82 4.24
CA VAL A 192 -18.14 -27.34 3.29
C VAL A 192 -18.04 -28.85 3.24
N THR A 193 -19.18 -29.51 3.07
CA THR A 193 -19.26 -30.97 2.96
C THR A 193 -19.73 -31.32 1.55
N ASP A 194 -18.95 -32.13 0.84
CA ASP A 194 -19.34 -32.61 -0.49
C ASP A 194 -20.46 -33.68 -0.43
N ALA A 195 -20.94 -34.12 -1.60
CA ALA A 195 -21.99 -35.13 -1.69
C ALA A 195 -21.56 -36.51 -1.15
N GLN A 196 -20.25 -36.75 -0.97
CA GLN A 196 -19.67 -37.97 -0.43
C GLN A 196 -19.43 -37.88 1.09
N GLY A 197 -19.72 -36.74 1.71
CA GLY A 197 -19.53 -36.52 3.15
C GLY A 197 -18.11 -36.06 3.51
N ASN A 198 -17.24 -35.76 2.55
CA ASN A 198 -15.92 -35.24 2.86
C ASN A 198 -16.00 -33.75 3.17
N GLU A 199 -15.34 -33.33 4.25
CA GLU A 199 -15.24 -31.92 4.60
C GLU A 199 -13.97 -31.28 4.03
N ASP A 200 -14.11 -30.15 3.36
CA ASP A 200 -13.00 -29.23 3.05
C ASP A 200 -13.29 -27.81 3.57
N VAL A 201 -12.29 -26.94 3.56
CA VAL A 201 -12.46 -25.51 3.78
C VAL A 201 -12.51 -24.80 2.44
N ALA A 202 -13.65 -24.22 2.13
CA ALA A 202 -13.82 -23.36 0.97
C ALA A 202 -13.34 -21.94 1.29
N ILE A 203 -12.46 -21.37 0.46
CA ILE A 203 -11.89 -20.04 0.66
C ILE A 203 -12.86 -18.98 0.14
N MET A 204 -13.22 -18.01 0.99
CA MET A 204 -14.17 -16.95 0.65
C MET A 204 -13.48 -15.60 0.41
N MET A 205 -12.33 -15.38 1.04
CA MET A 205 -11.59 -14.13 0.91
C MET A 205 -10.12 -14.38 1.22
N VAL A 206 -9.24 -13.71 0.47
CA VAL A 206 -7.81 -13.65 0.73
C VAL A 206 -7.38 -12.20 0.62
N GLU A 207 -6.59 -11.72 1.56
CA GLU A 207 -5.91 -10.45 1.47
C GLU A 207 -4.47 -10.65 1.96
N ALA A 208 -3.49 -10.42 1.09
CA ALA A 208 -2.09 -10.76 1.38
C ALA A 208 -1.12 -9.70 0.88
N GLU A 209 0.06 -9.66 1.48
CA GLU A 209 1.19 -8.82 1.07
C GLU A 209 2.53 -9.47 1.40
N ALA A 210 3.55 -9.17 0.59
CA ALA A 210 4.91 -9.29 1.07
C ALA A 210 5.16 -8.19 2.12
N THR A 211 5.93 -8.51 3.16
CA THR A 211 6.23 -7.54 4.22
C THR A 211 7.19 -6.45 3.72
N GLU A 212 7.28 -5.32 4.43
CA GLU A 212 8.22 -4.24 4.12
C GLU A 212 9.69 -4.72 4.09
N GLY A 213 10.04 -5.67 4.97
CA GLY A 213 11.38 -6.27 5.02
C GLY A 213 11.58 -7.47 4.09
N ALA A 214 10.55 -7.90 3.35
CA ALA A 214 10.58 -9.14 2.57
C ALA A 214 11.72 -9.15 1.55
N TRP A 215 11.96 -8.04 0.86
CA TRP A 215 13.03 -7.94 -0.13
C TRP A 215 14.38 -8.30 0.45
N ASP A 216 14.77 -7.68 1.57
CA ASP A 216 16.08 -7.88 2.18
C ASP A 216 16.22 -9.31 2.76
N LEU A 217 15.14 -9.84 3.34
CA LEU A 217 15.09 -11.23 3.79
C LEU A 217 15.28 -12.23 2.64
N ILE A 218 14.60 -12.00 1.50
CA ILE A 218 14.69 -12.86 0.31
C ILE A 218 16.10 -12.79 -0.28
N GLN A 219 16.70 -11.60 -0.38
CA GLN A 219 18.09 -11.44 -0.82
C GLN A 219 19.08 -12.12 0.15
N ALA A 220 18.74 -12.20 1.43
CA ALA A 220 19.50 -12.96 2.43
C ALA A 220 19.22 -14.49 2.41
N GLY A 221 18.39 -14.98 1.48
CA GLY A 221 18.12 -16.40 1.27
C GLY A 221 16.85 -16.94 1.93
N ALA A 222 15.97 -16.08 2.45
CA ALA A 222 14.66 -16.50 2.92
C ALA A 222 13.78 -17.00 1.77
N THR A 223 12.82 -17.86 2.09
CA THR A 223 11.90 -18.44 1.11
C THR A 223 11.08 -17.36 0.42
N LYS A 224 11.19 -17.24 -0.90
CA LYS A 224 10.40 -16.27 -1.68
C LYS A 224 8.91 -16.66 -1.71
N PRO A 225 7.97 -15.72 -1.51
CA PRO A 225 6.55 -16.00 -1.65
C PRO A 225 6.12 -15.98 -3.12
N ASP A 226 6.55 -16.99 -3.88
CA ASP A 226 6.04 -17.22 -5.24
C ASP A 226 4.64 -17.86 -5.22
N GLU A 227 4.04 -18.09 -6.38
CA GLU A 227 2.68 -18.63 -6.50
C GLU A 227 2.50 -19.96 -5.76
N ALA A 228 3.52 -20.83 -5.78
CA ALA A 228 3.45 -22.15 -5.16
C ALA A 228 3.53 -22.02 -3.63
N VAL A 229 4.39 -21.15 -3.12
CA VAL A 229 4.50 -20.88 -1.68
C VAL A 229 3.22 -20.21 -1.16
N VAL A 230 2.67 -19.24 -1.89
CA VAL A 230 1.38 -18.62 -1.55
C VAL A 230 0.25 -19.66 -1.50
N ALA A 231 0.18 -20.56 -2.47
CA ALA A 231 -0.80 -21.65 -2.47
C ALA A 231 -0.65 -22.57 -1.25
N GLN A 232 0.58 -22.85 -0.80
CA GLN A 232 0.82 -23.57 0.46
C GLN A 232 0.29 -22.79 1.67
N GLY A 233 0.40 -21.46 1.68
CA GLY A 233 -0.19 -20.62 2.73
C GLY A 233 -1.72 -20.74 2.80
N LEU A 234 -2.40 -20.86 1.66
CA LEU A 234 -3.84 -21.11 1.61
C LEU A 234 -4.21 -22.47 2.21
N GLU A 235 -3.42 -23.52 1.95
CA GLU A 235 -3.61 -24.84 2.57
C GLU A 235 -3.30 -24.80 4.07
N ALA A 236 -2.22 -24.11 4.47
CA ALA A 236 -1.82 -23.97 5.87
C ALA A 236 -2.88 -23.23 6.72
N ALA A 237 -3.69 -22.37 6.11
CA ALA A 237 -4.79 -21.69 6.78
C ALA A 237 -5.94 -22.64 7.18
N LYS A 238 -6.19 -23.70 6.40
CA LYS A 238 -7.40 -24.53 6.53
C LYS A 238 -7.54 -25.21 7.91
N PRO A 239 -6.51 -25.85 8.49
CA PRO A 239 -6.64 -26.49 9.81
C PRO A 239 -7.04 -25.51 10.91
N PHE A 240 -6.52 -24.28 10.89
CA PHE A 240 -6.88 -23.25 11.86
C PHE A 240 -8.29 -22.72 11.65
N ILE A 241 -8.70 -22.51 10.38
CA ILE A 241 -10.07 -22.15 10.02
C ILE A 241 -11.06 -23.20 10.54
N ARG A 242 -10.79 -24.51 10.38
CA ARG A 242 -11.64 -25.58 10.91
C ARG A 242 -11.83 -25.49 12.43
N GLN A 243 -10.76 -25.23 13.17
CA GLN A 243 -10.82 -25.12 14.63
C GLN A 243 -11.67 -23.93 15.09
N LEU A 244 -11.51 -22.77 14.44
CA LEU A 244 -12.31 -21.58 14.74
C LEU A 244 -13.78 -21.75 14.34
N VAL A 245 -14.05 -22.38 13.19
CA VAL A 245 -15.41 -22.76 12.78
C VAL A 245 -16.05 -23.67 13.83
N ALA A 246 -15.33 -24.68 14.32
CA ALA A 246 -15.83 -25.59 15.35
C ALA A 246 -16.13 -24.86 16.67
N ALA A 247 -15.27 -23.93 17.10
CA ALA A 247 -15.51 -23.13 18.29
C ALA A 247 -16.75 -22.22 18.14
N GLN A 248 -16.92 -21.56 16.98
CA GLN A 248 -18.11 -20.75 16.71
C GLN A 248 -19.39 -21.60 16.68
N ALA A 249 -19.36 -22.77 16.05
CA ALA A 249 -20.49 -23.70 16.02
C ALA A 249 -20.84 -24.20 17.43
N SER A 250 -19.84 -24.50 18.26
CA SER A 250 -20.02 -24.87 19.67
C SER A 250 -20.69 -23.75 20.47
N LEU A 251 -20.29 -22.49 20.28
CA LEU A 251 -20.97 -21.36 20.92
C LEU A 251 -22.42 -21.21 20.41
N ALA A 252 -22.65 -21.34 19.10
CA ALA A 252 -23.97 -21.24 18.51
C ALA A 252 -24.93 -22.31 19.06
N GLN A 253 -24.47 -23.54 19.27
CA GLN A 253 -25.27 -24.60 19.91
C GLN A 253 -25.74 -24.25 21.32
N GLN A 254 -24.99 -23.39 22.03
CA GLN A 254 -25.28 -22.99 23.41
C GLN A 254 -26.15 -21.74 23.52
N ALA A 255 -26.06 -20.83 22.54
CA ALA A 255 -26.55 -19.45 22.69
C ALA A 255 -27.30 -18.90 21.46
N ALA A 256 -27.35 -19.60 20.33
CA ALA A 256 -28.00 -19.07 19.13
C ALA A 256 -29.51 -18.97 19.31
N LYS A 257 -30.07 -17.86 18.85
CA LYS A 257 -31.52 -17.69 18.74
C LYS A 257 -32.03 -18.55 17.57
N PRO A 258 -33.27 -19.08 17.64
CA PRO A 258 -33.89 -19.73 16.49
C PRO A 258 -33.86 -18.82 15.27
N THR A 259 -33.53 -19.37 14.11
CA THR A 259 -33.58 -18.62 12.85
C THR A 259 -34.99 -18.11 12.63
N VAL A 260 -35.12 -16.79 12.50
CA VAL A 260 -36.38 -16.10 12.22
C VAL A 260 -36.60 -16.11 10.72
N ASP A 261 -37.84 -16.38 10.30
CA ASP A 261 -38.24 -16.29 8.91
C ASP A 261 -38.42 -14.81 8.53
N TYR A 262 -37.50 -14.30 7.73
CA TYR A 262 -37.55 -12.94 7.19
C TYR A 262 -38.08 -13.01 5.76
N PRO A 263 -38.97 -12.09 5.35
CA PRO A 263 -39.42 -12.02 3.97
C PRO A 263 -38.22 -11.79 3.04
N VAL A 264 -38.09 -12.67 2.05
CA VAL A 264 -37.09 -12.54 0.99
C VAL A 264 -37.74 -11.96 -0.26
N PHE A 265 -37.04 -11.02 -0.88
CA PHE A 265 -37.45 -10.32 -2.08
C PHE A 265 -36.53 -10.77 -3.20
N LEU A 266 -36.92 -11.89 -3.83
CA LEU A 266 -36.18 -12.37 -4.99
C LEU A 266 -36.26 -11.33 -6.12
N PRO A 267 -35.21 -11.18 -6.93
CA PRO A 267 -35.19 -10.17 -7.98
C PRO A 267 -36.27 -10.40 -9.07
N TYR A 268 -36.74 -11.64 -9.24
CA TYR A 268 -37.79 -12.03 -10.17
C TYR A 268 -38.42 -13.37 -9.80
N ALA A 269 -39.65 -13.60 -10.25
CA ALA A 269 -40.29 -14.91 -10.26
C ALA A 269 -39.82 -15.75 -11.47
N GLN A 270 -39.90 -17.07 -11.35
CA GLN A 270 -39.45 -17.99 -12.42
C GLN A 270 -40.16 -17.74 -13.76
N GLN A 271 -41.47 -17.50 -13.75
CA GLN A 271 -42.24 -17.20 -14.97
C GLN A 271 -41.75 -15.93 -15.70
N SER A 272 -41.28 -14.92 -14.95
CA SER A 272 -40.72 -13.69 -15.51
C SER A 272 -39.36 -13.97 -16.16
N TYR A 273 -38.53 -14.80 -15.52
CA TYR A 273 -37.29 -15.28 -16.11
C TYR A 273 -37.55 -16.09 -17.38
N ASP A 274 -38.47 -17.05 -17.35
CA ASP A 274 -38.78 -17.91 -18.48
C ASP A 274 -39.29 -17.10 -19.68
N ALA A 275 -40.16 -16.12 -19.44
CA ALA A 275 -40.66 -15.24 -20.48
C ALA A 275 -39.56 -14.38 -21.10
N VAL A 276 -38.68 -13.79 -20.29
CA VAL A 276 -37.54 -13.00 -20.78
C VAL A 276 -36.54 -13.89 -21.53
N SER A 277 -36.26 -15.08 -21.00
CA SER A 277 -35.37 -16.06 -21.63
C SER A 277 -35.89 -16.46 -23.01
N ALA A 278 -37.17 -16.82 -23.12
CA ALA A 278 -37.79 -17.18 -24.39
C ALA A 278 -37.74 -16.05 -25.44
N LEU A 279 -37.74 -14.79 -25.01
CA LEU A 279 -37.74 -13.62 -25.89
C LEU A 279 -36.33 -13.15 -26.27
N ALA A 280 -35.34 -13.31 -25.39
CA ALA A 280 -34.04 -12.66 -25.53
C ALA A 280 -32.84 -13.61 -25.67
N LEU A 281 -32.94 -14.88 -25.24
CA LEU A 281 -31.77 -15.77 -25.09
C LEU A 281 -30.97 -15.96 -26.39
N GLU A 282 -31.64 -16.19 -27.51
CA GLU A 282 -30.99 -16.40 -28.80
C GLU A 282 -30.25 -15.15 -29.29
N GLU A 283 -30.93 -14.00 -29.24
CA GLU A 283 -30.37 -12.72 -29.70
C GLU A 283 -29.27 -12.23 -28.76
N LEU A 284 -29.41 -12.42 -27.44
CA LEU A 284 -28.33 -12.21 -26.46
C LEU A 284 -27.07 -13.00 -26.82
N GLY A 285 -27.25 -14.24 -27.30
CA GLY A 285 -26.15 -15.07 -27.80
C GLY A 285 -25.38 -14.45 -28.97
N THR A 286 -26.05 -13.62 -29.78
CA THR A 286 -25.46 -12.87 -30.88
C THR A 286 -24.87 -11.55 -30.40
N VAL A 287 -25.59 -10.79 -29.56
CA VAL A 287 -25.13 -9.52 -28.98
C VAL A 287 -23.82 -9.70 -28.22
N TYR A 288 -23.71 -10.71 -27.36
CA TYR A 288 -22.51 -10.99 -26.57
C TYR A 288 -21.39 -11.69 -27.38
N ARG A 289 -21.45 -11.62 -28.72
CA ARG A 289 -20.33 -11.88 -29.64
C ARG A 289 -19.74 -10.61 -30.25
N ILE A 290 -20.40 -9.46 -30.11
CA ILE A 290 -19.87 -8.16 -30.53
C ILE A 290 -18.70 -7.80 -29.62
N ALA A 291 -17.51 -7.60 -30.21
CA ALA A 291 -16.30 -7.36 -29.45
C ALA A 291 -16.24 -5.94 -28.86
N ASP A 292 -16.59 -4.93 -29.66
CA ASP A 292 -16.57 -3.53 -29.25
C ASP A 292 -17.54 -3.27 -28.10
N LYS A 293 -17.09 -2.50 -27.11
CA LYS A 293 -17.86 -2.24 -25.88
C LYS A 293 -19.11 -1.40 -26.14
N ILE A 294 -19.00 -0.36 -26.96
CA ILE A 294 -20.09 0.60 -27.22
C ILE A 294 -21.11 -0.04 -28.14
N GLU A 295 -20.66 -0.66 -29.24
CA GLU A 295 -21.55 -1.36 -30.17
C GLU A 295 -22.35 -2.48 -29.46
N ARG A 296 -21.68 -3.26 -28.59
CA ARG A 296 -22.35 -4.29 -27.79
C ARG A 296 -23.36 -3.69 -26.81
N GLN A 297 -23.02 -2.58 -26.17
CA GLN A 297 -23.91 -1.89 -25.23
C GLN A 297 -25.16 -1.37 -25.95
N ASP A 298 -24.99 -0.72 -27.09
CA ASP A 298 -26.10 -0.19 -27.91
C ASP A 298 -27.02 -1.33 -28.40
N ALA A 299 -26.43 -2.44 -28.84
CA ALA A 299 -27.17 -3.63 -29.26
C ALA A 299 -27.92 -4.29 -28.09
N ASP A 300 -27.30 -4.40 -26.90
CA ASP A 300 -27.93 -4.91 -25.68
C ASP A 300 -29.07 -4.00 -25.22
N ASP A 301 -28.89 -2.68 -25.26
CA ASP A 301 -29.91 -1.70 -24.86
C ASP A 301 -31.11 -1.71 -25.83
N ALA A 302 -30.86 -1.85 -27.14
CA ALA A 302 -31.90 -2.02 -28.15
C ALA A 302 -32.69 -3.32 -27.95
N LEU A 303 -32.00 -4.45 -27.69
CA LEU A 303 -32.63 -5.73 -27.39
C LEU A 303 -33.43 -5.67 -26.09
N LYS A 304 -32.86 -5.11 -25.04
CA LYS A 304 -33.50 -4.94 -23.73
C LYS A 304 -34.78 -4.12 -23.85
N THR A 305 -34.76 -3.03 -24.63
CA THR A 305 -35.95 -2.21 -24.87
C THR A 305 -37.06 -3.00 -25.55
N ARG A 306 -36.78 -3.68 -26.67
CA ARG A 306 -37.76 -4.51 -27.38
C ARG A 306 -38.29 -5.67 -26.52
N THR A 307 -37.41 -6.32 -25.77
CA THR A 307 -37.80 -7.43 -24.89
C THR A 307 -38.73 -6.92 -23.79
N LYS A 308 -38.47 -5.73 -23.24
CA LYS A 308 -39.34 -5.10 -22.24
C LYS A 308 -40.71 -4.77 -22.80
N GLU A 309 -40.78 -4.24 -24.01
CA GLU A 309 -42.05 -3.97 -24.72
C GLU A 309 -42.84 -5.27 -24.96
N ALA A 310 -42.18 -6.35 -25.36
CA ALA A 310 -42.81 -7.65 -25.54
C ALA A 310 -43.32 -8.25 -24.21
N VAL A 311 -42.56 -8.09 -23.12
CA VAL A 311 -43.03 -8.46 -21.76
C VAL A 311 -44.24 -7.61 -21.35
N ALA A 312 -44.24 -6.31 -21.64
CA ALA A 312 -45.38 -5.44 -21.37
C ALA A 312 -46.63 -5.87 -22.14
N ALA A 313 -46.50 -6.21 -23.42
CA ALA A 313 -47.61 -6.72 -24.23
C ALA A 313 -48.18 -8.03 -23.65
N LYS A 314 -47.32 -8.93 -23.15
CA LYS A 314 -47.77 -10.16 -22.46
C LYS A 314 -48.51 -9.88 -21.14
N VAL A 315 -48.09 -8.86 -20.40
CA VAL A 315 -48.79 -8.40 -19.19
C VAL A 315 -50.17 -7.83 -19.55
N GLU A 316 -50.25 -6.99 -20.59
CA GLU A 316 -51.53 -6.44 -21.08
C GLU A 316 -52.48 -7.54 -21.60
N ALA A 317 -51.94 -8.58 -22.22
CA ALA A 317 -52.68 -9.75 -22.67
C ALA A 317 -53.11 -10.69 -21.52
N GLY A 318 -52.65 -10.46 -20.28
CA GLY A 318 -52.94 -11.30 -19.12
C GLY A 318 -52.14 -12.61 -19.07
N GLU A 319 -51.10 -12.76 -19.88
CA GLU A 319 -50.21 -13.93 -19.90
C GLU A 319 -49.16 -13.89 -18.77
N LEU A 320 -48.83 -12.68 -18.29
CA LEU A 320 -47.88 -12.44 -17.21
C LEU A 320 -48.49 -11.50 -16.15
N PRO A 321 -48.10 -11.63 -14.87
CA PRO A 321 -48.55 -10.69 -13.86
C PRO A 321 -47.91 -9.32 -14.02
N GLN A 322 -48.53 -8.29 -13.44
CA GLN A 322 -48.00 -6.93 -13.43
C GLN A 322 -46.57 -6.83 -12.85
N SER A 323 -46.20 -7.71 -11.92
CA SER A 323 -44.86 -7.73 -11.30
C SER A 323 -43.75 -8.06 -12.30
N ALA A 324 -44.05 -8.72 -13.43
CA ALA A 324 -43.07 -9.03 -14.47
C ALA A 324 -42.37 -7.76 -15.01
N LEU A 325 -43.05 -6.62 -15.03
CA LEU A 325 -42.47 -5.33 -15.46
C LEU A 325 -41.39 -4.81 -14.51
N THR A 326 -41.58 -4.97 -13.20
CA THR A 326 -40.60 -4.56 -12.18
C THR A 326 -39.45 -5.58 -12.06
N GLU A 327 -39.73 -6.84 -12.34
CA GLU A 327 -38.78 -7.96 -12.30
C GLU A 327 -37.91 -8.05 -13.57
N PHE A 328 -38.37 -7.46 -14.68
CA PHE A 328 -37.77 -7.55 -16.01
C PHE A 328 -36.26 -7.33 -16.02
N SER A 329 -35.78 -6.23 -15.41
CA SER A 329 -34.35 -5.88 -15.47
C SER A 329 -33.46 -6.93 -14.83
N ALA A 330 -33.91 -7.54 -13.72
CA ALA A 330 -33.16 -8.56 -13.02
C ALA A 330 -33.23 -9.93 -13.72
N ALA A 331 -34.40 -10.26 -14.29
CA ALA A 331 -34.58 -11.43 -15.14
C ALA A 331 -33.68 -11.35 -16.38
N TYR A 332 -33.71 -10.23 -17.11
CA TYR A 332 -32.86 -9.97 -18.28
C TYR A 332 -31.38 -10.13 -17.94
N LYS A 333 -30.92 -9.49 -16.85
CA LYS A 333 -29.54 -9.64 -16.36
C LYS A 333 -29.16 -11.10 -16.08
N SER A 334 -30.08 -11.92 -15.59
CA SER A 334 -29.82 -13.34 -15.29
C SER A 334 -29.79 -14.21 -16.55
N VAL A 335 -30.62 -13.92 -17.55
CA VAL A 335 -30.53 -14.56 -18.87
C VAL A 335 -29.21 -14.19 -19.54
N THR A 336 -28.83 -12.91 -19.52
CA THR A 336 -27.51 -12.43 -19.97
C THR A 336 -26.38 -13.18 -19.26
N LYS A 337 -26.46 -13.30 -17.93
CA LYS A 337 -25.49 -14.07 -17.12
C LYS A 337 -25.37 -15.50 -17.63
N THR A 338 -26.50 -16.17 -17.91
CA THR A 338 -26.54 -17.54 -18.43
C THR A 338 -25.84 -17.65 -19.79
N VAL A 339 -26.14 -16.75 -20.72
CA VAL A 339 -25.56 -16.73 -22.07
C VAL A 339 -24.05 -16.53 -22.02
N VAL A 340 -23.58 -15.51 -21.29
CA VAL A 340 -22.15 -15.18 -21.21
C VAL A 340 -21.36 -16.32 -20.56
N ARG A 341 -21.84 -16.83 -19.42
CA ARG A 341 -21.15 -17.91 -18.69
C ARG A 341 -21.13 -19.21 -19.46
N GLY A 342 -22.25 -19.58 -20.09
CA GLY A 342 -22.35 -20.78 -20.91
C GLY A 342 -21.36 -20.77 -22.08
N ARG A 343 -21.18 -19.61 -22.73
CA ARG A 343 -20.18 -19.45 -23.80
C ARG A 343 -18.74 -19.60 -23.28
N ILE A 344 -18.41 -18.93 -22.16
CA ILE A 344 -17.09 -19.02 -21.54
C ILE A 344 -16.75 -20.46 -21.16
N LEU A 345 -17.68 -21.17 -20.51
CA LEU A 345 -17.44 -22.53 -20.01
C LEU A 345 -17.43 -23.60 -21.11
N ARG A 346 -18.24 -23.44 -22.16
CA ARG A 346 -18.34 -24.41 -23.26
C ARG A 346 -17.29 -24.17 -24.33
N ASP A 347 -17.14 -22.92 -24.76
CA ASP A 347 -16.37 -22.58 -25.96
C ASP A 347 -14.98 -22.02 -25.59
N GLY A 348 -14.74 -21.63 -24.33
CA GLY A 348 -13.49 -21.01 -23.90
C GLY A 348 -13.31 -19.58 -24.44
N ILE A 349 -14.39 -18.96 -24.94
CA ILE A 349 -14.38 -17.65 -25.60
C ILE A 349 -15.18 -16.65 -24.78
N ARG A 350 -14.59 -15.48 -24.56
CA ARG A 350 -15.15 -14.38 -23.77
C ARG A 350 -16.00 -13.43 -24.61
N MET A 351 -16.67 -12.50 -23.95
CA MET A 351 -17.61 -11.58 -24.58
C MET A 351 -16.97 -10.63 -25.59
N ASP A 352 -15.70 -10.29 -25.41
CA ASP A 352 -14.91 -9.46 -26.33
C ASP A 352 -14.13 -10.29 -27.38
N GLY A 353 -14.35 -11.61 -27.42
CA GLY A 353 -13.70 -12.52 -28.36
C GLY A 353 -12.37 -13.11 -27.89
N ARG A 354 -11.82 -12.65 -26.76
CA ARG A 354 -10.60 -13.21 -26.17
C ARG A 354 -10.78 -14.64 -25.69
N GLY A 355 -9.69 -15.40 -25.67
CA GLY A 355 -9.57 -16.62 -24.90
C GLY A 355 -9.46 -16.36 -23.40
N LEU A 356 -9.47 -17.43 -22.62
CA LEU A 356 -9.44 -17.35 -21.14
C LEU A 356 -8.15 -16.71 -20.60
N ALA A 357 -7.02 -16.88 -21.29
CA ALA A 357 -5.71 -16.40 -20.85
C ALA A 357 -5.28 -15.06 -21.48
N ASP A 358 -6.00 -14.54 -22.47
CA ASP A 358 -5.57 -13.38 -23.25
C ASP A 358 -5.71 -12.07 -22.47
N ILE A 359 -4.75 -11.17 -22.71
CA ILE A 359 -4.71 -9.81 -22.14
C ILE A 359 -5.18 -8.83 -23.21
N ARG A 360 -5.94 -7.79 -22.84
CA ARG A 360 -6.24 -6.66 -23.74
C ARG A 360 -4.95 -5.94 -24.17
N PRO A 361 -4.98 -5.14 -25.24
CA PRO A 361 -3.84 -4.32 -25.65
C PRO A 361 -3.28 -3.52 -24.47
N LEU A 362 -1.96 -3.56 -24.32
CA LEU A 362 -1.20 -2.88 -23.27
C LEU A 362 -0.49 -1.67 -23.87
N ASP A 363 -0.53 -0.56 -23.16
CA ASP A 363 0.21 0.66 -23.48
C ASP A 363 0.70 1.32 -22.20
N ALA A 364 1.87 1.95 -22.28
CA ALA A 364 2.54 2.56 -21.14
C ALA A 364 3.37 3.76 -21.61
N GLU A 365 3.17 4.90 -20.96
CA GLU A 365 3.88 6.15 -21.25
C GLU A 365 4.28 6.82 -19.94
N VAL A 366 5.47 7.44 -19.91
CA VAL A 366 5.97 8.24 -18.78
C VAL A 366 6.09 9.71 -19.15
N GLN A 367 6.25 10.59 -18.15
CA GLN A 367 6.43 12.04 -18.33
C GLN A 367 5.27 12.76 -19.04
N VAL A 368 4.04 12.28 -18.82
CA VAL A 368 2.82 12.79 -19.46
C VAL A 368 2.32 14.14 -18.90
N ILE A 369 2.74 14.53 -17.68
CA ILE A 369 2.38 15.81 -17.06
C ILE A 369 3.65 16.69 -16.90
N PRO A 370 3.71 17.91 -17.48
CA PRO A 370 4.97 18.64 -17.65
C PRO A 370 5.77 19.06 -16.40
N ARG A 371 5.14 19.28 -15.24
CA ARG A 371 5.79 19.94 -14.07
C ARG A 371 5.89 19.05 -12.81
N VAL A 372 5.14 17.95 -12.77
CA VAL A 372 5.13 17.05 -11.62
C VAL A 372 6.44 16.26 -11.55
N HIS A 373 6.74 15.66 -10.40
CA HIS A 373 8.04 15.01 -10.22
C HIS A 373 8.15 13.73 -11.03
N GLY A 374 7.07 12.94 -11.08
CA GLY A 374 6.93 11.86 -12.04
C GLY A 374 5.47 11.64 -12.41
N SER A 375 5.24 11.19 -13.64
CA SER A 375 3.89 10.86 -14.13
C SER A 375 3.94 9.75 -15.15
N ALA A 376 2.86 8.97 -15.22
CA ALA A 376 2.74 7.92 -16.21
C ALA A 376 1.28 7.61 -16.53
N ILE A 377 1.00 7.23 -17.77
CA ILE A 377 -0.24 6.56 -18.14
C ILE A 377 0.06 5.08 -18.30
N PHE A 378 -0.72 4.25 -17.61
CA PHE A 378 -0.82 2.83 -17.93
C PHE A 378 -2.21 2.57 -18.49
N GLN A 379 -2.25 1.92 -19.65
CA GLN A 379 -3.49 1.57 -20.31
C GLN A 379 -3.54 0.08 -20.64
N ARG A 380 -4.68 -0.53 -20.35
CA ARG A 380 -5.00 -1.91 -20.70
C ARG A 380 -6.41 -2.00 -21.25
N GLY A 381 -6.52 -2.08 -22.57
CA GLY A 381 -7.78 -1.83 -23.28
C GLY A 381 -8.35 -0.47 -22.92
N GLU A 382 -9.58 -0.42 -22.41
CA GLU A 382 -10.27 0.80 -21.98
C GLU A 382 -10.07 1.13 -20.49
N THR A 383 -9.20 0.39 -19.81
CA THR A 383 -8.77 0.73 -18.45
C THR A 383 -7.54 1.61 -18.53
N GLN A 384 -7.68 2.89 -18.20
CA GLN A 384 -6.60 3.88 -18.29
C GLN A 384 -6.41 4.56 -16.94
N ILE A 385 -5.19 4.48 -16.41
CA ILE A 385 -4.82 5.06 -15.12
C ILE A 385 -3.68 6.04 -15.33
N LEU A 386 -3.84 7.26 -14.84
CA LEU A 386 -2.77 8.25 -14.72
C LEU A 386 -2.18 8.18 -13.30
N GLY A 387 -0.93 7.74 -13.21
CA GLY A 387 -0.13 7.78 -11.99
C GLY A 387 0.64 9.10 -11.89
N VAL A 388 0.64 9.73 -10.72
CA VAL A 388 1.43 10.94 -10.44
C VAL A 388 2.16 10.77 -9.12
N THR A 389 3.48 10.90 -9.16
CA THR A 389 4.37 10.84 -7.98
C THR A 389 4.79 12.24 -7.57
N THR A 390 4.70 12.52 -6.27
CA THR A 390 5.23 13.73 -5.65
C THR A 390 6.17 13.34 -4.51
N LEU A 391 7.35 13.95 -4.51
CA LEU A 391 8.40 13.76 -3.51
C LEU A 391 8.47 14.97 -2.60
N ASN A 392 8.71 14.75 -1.31
CA ASN A 392 8.91 15.82 -0.35
C ASN A 392 9.83 15.36 0.79
N MET A 393 10.19 16.28 1.67
CA MET A 393 11.02 16.00 2.85
C MET A 393 10.32 15.01 3.78
N LEU A 394 11.10 14.24 4.54
CA LEU A 394 10.59 13.24 5.50
C LEU A 394 9.65 13.82 6.56
N LYS A 395 9.74 15.12 6.90
CA LYS A 395 8.77 15.77 7.80
C LYS A 395 7.33 15.76 7.29
N MET A 396 7.13 15.53 5.99
CA MET A 396 5.82 15.40 5.35
C MET A 396 5.27 13.96 5.41
N GLU A 397 5.95 13.04 6.10
CA GLU A 397 5.41 11.72 6.45
C GLU A 397 4.04 11.87 7.12
N GLN A 398 3.09 11.04 6.69
CA GLN A 398 1.76 11.04 7.27
C GLN A 398 1.83 10.47 8.68
N GLN A 399 1.42 11.26 9.68
CA GLN A 399 1.20 10.76 11.04
C GLN A 399 -0.08 9.92 11.08
N ILE A 400 0.01 8.76 11.73
CA ILE A 400 -1.06 7.78 11.86
C ILE A 400 -1.52 7.76 13.33
N ASP A 401 -2.80 8.04 13.54
CA ASP A 401 -3.47 7.96 14.84
C ASP A 401 -4.47 6.79 14.77
N SER A 402 -3.99 5.59 15.11
CA SER A 402 -4.74 4.33 15.08
C SER A 402 -4.32 3.43 16.25
N LEU A 403 -4.85 2.20 16.30
CA LEU A 403 -4.44 1.20 17.30
C LEU A 403 -3.15 0.46 16.91
N SER A 404 -2.73 0.54 15.63
CA SER A 404 -1.48 -0.04 15.16
C SER A 404 -0.24 0.60 15.84
N PRO A 405 0.84 -0.18 16.04
CA PRO A 405 2.13 0.36 16.48
C PRO A 405 2.79 1.24 15.41
N VAL A 406 2.33 1.21 14.16
CA VAL A 406 2.82 2.09 13.09
C VAL A 406 2.24 3.50 13.28
N THR A 407 3.10 4.45 13.64
CA THR A 407 2.70 5.83 13.95
C THR A 407 2.91 6.81 12.81
N LYS A 408 3.63 6.42 11.77
CA LYS A 408 3.93 7.29 10.63
C LYS A 408 4.13 6.49 9.34
N LYS A 409 4.02 7.16 8.21
CA LYS A 409 4.05 6.53 6.90
C LYS A 409 4.76 7.40 5.86
N ARG A 410 5.79 6.83 5.23
CA ARG A 410 6.63 7.48 4.21
C ARG A 410 6.05 7.43 2.81
N PHE A 411 5.44 6.30 2.44
CA PHE A 411 4.82 6.13 1.13
C PHE A 411 3.30 6.15 1.26
N MET A 412 2.64 7.11 0.62
CA MET A 412 1.20 7.34 0.70
C MET A 412 0.58 7.19 -0.68
N THR A 413 -0.30 6.21 -0.86
CA THR A 413 -1.02 6.02 -2.12
C THR A 413 -2.46 6.51 -2.01
N HIS A 414 -2.87 7.35 -2.95
CA HIS A 414 -4.24 7.83 -3.08
C HIS A 414 -4.82 7.36 -4.41
N TYR A 415 -6.07 6.93 -4.37
CA TYR A 415 -6.77 6.43 -5.55
C TYR A 415 -8.06 7.20 -5.74
N ASN A 416 -8.25 7.74 -6.93
CA ASN A 416 -9.42 8.52 -7.31
C ASN A 416 -10.19 7.80 -8.41
N PHE A 417 -11.51 7.70 -8.22
CA PHE A 417 -12.44 7.07 -9.16
C PHE A 417 -13.57 8.03 -9.50
N PRO A 418 -13.31 9.04 -10.34
CA PRO A 418 -14.30 10.06 -10.68
C PRO A 418 -15.40 9.47 -11.59
N PRO A 419 -16.62 10.05 -11.60
CA PRO A 419 -17.74 9.52 -12.39
C PRO A 419 -17.44 9.40 -13.90
N TYR A 420 -16.64 10.31 -14.45
CA TYR A 420 -16.25 10.25 -15.86
C TYR A 420 -15.46 8.98 -16.23
N SER A 421 -14.82 8.31 -15.25
CA SER A 421 -14.07 7.08 -15.49
C SER A 421 -14.93 5.92 -15.98
N THR A 422 -16.24 5.94 -15.68
CA THR A 422 -17.23 5.00 -16.20
C THR A 422 -18.16 5.63 -17.23
N GLY A 423 -17.98 6.92 -17.55
CA GLY A 423 -18.91 7.68 -18.39
C GLY A 423 -20.23 8.03 -17.71
N GLU A 424 -20.32 7.90 -16.37
CA GLU A 424 -21.55 8.14 -15.61
C GLU A 424 -21.55 9.52 -14.95
N THR A 425 -22.74 10.01 -14.60
CA THR A 425 -22.88 11.19 -13.73
C THR A 425 -22.85 10.77 -12.27
N GLY A 426 -22.25 11.58 -11.40
CA GLY A 426 -22.17 11.27 -9.98
C GLY A 426 -21.68 12.45 -9.16
N ARG A 427 -21.84 12.34 -7.83
CA ARG A 427 -21.30 13.35 -6.91
C ARG A 427 -19.78 13.19 -6.80
N VAL A 428 -19.06 14.29 -7.01
CA VAL A 428 -17.62 14.38 -6.76
C VAL A 428 -17.41 14.84 -5.31
N GLY A 429 -16.50 14.17 -4.59
CA GLY A 429 -16.22 14.47 -3.19
C GLY A 429 -15.10 13.61 -2.64
N SER A 430 -15.01 13.50 -1.31
CA SER A 430 -14.01 12.68 -0.64
C SER A 430 -14.09 11.21 -1.07
N PRO A 431 -12.94 10.50 -1.18
CA PRO A 431 -12.91 9.06 -1.45
C PRO A 431 -13.77 8.27 -0.46
N LYS A 432 -14.50 7.26 -0.93
CA LYS A 432 -15.27 6.35 -0.06
C LYS A 432 -14.38 5.18 0.35
N ARG A 433 -14.94 4.26 1.14
CA ARG A 433 -14.24 3.07 1.63
C ARG A 433 -13.64 2.22 0.49
N ARG A 434 -14.28 2.19 -0.69
CA ARG A 434 -13.79 1.43 -1.85
C ARG A 434 -12.51 2.01 -2.44
N GLU A 435 -12.49 3.31 -2.66
CA GLU A 435 -11.35 4.00 -3.25
C GLU A 435 -10.15 3.95 -2.29
N ILE A 436 -10.38 4.12 -0.98
CA ILE A 436 -9.36 3.94 0.06
C ILE A 436 -8.78 2.51 0.01
N GLY A 437 -9.64 1.49 -0.08
CA GLY A 437 -9.21 0.10 -0.20
C GLY A 437 -8.41 -0.20 -1.47
N HIS A 438 -8.76 0.40 -2.60
CA HIS A 438 -8.02 0.23 -3.86
C HIS A 438 -6.65 0.91 -3.80
N GLY A 439 -6.57 2.13 -3.26
CA GLY A 439 -5.30 2.84 -3.06
C GLY A 439 -4.37 2.08 -2.12
N PHE A 440 -4.90 1.55 -1.02
CA PHE A 440 -4.13 0.75 -0.08
C PHE A 440 -3.63 -0.55 -0.70
N LEU A 441 -4.42 -1.23 -1.54
CA LEU A 441 -3.93 -2.42 -2.24
C LEU A 441 -2.74 -2.12 -3.16
N ALA A 442 -2.78 -1.00 -3.90
CA ALA A 442 -1.65 -0.58 -4.73
C ALA A 442 -0.42 -0.21 -3.90
N GLU A 443 -0.65 0.35 -2.71
CA GLU A 443 0.42 0.65 -1.76
C GLU A 443 1.13 -0.61 -1.27
N ARG A 444 0.38 -1.59 -0.76
CA ARG A 444 0.90 -2.87 -0.27
C ARG A 444 1.72 -3.59 -1.33
N ALA A 445 1.32 -3.48 -2.60
CA ALA A 445 2.05 -4.07 -3.72
C ALA A 445 3.43 -3.46 -3.94
N LEU A 446 3.66 -2.21 -3.53
CA LEU A 446 4.87 -1.43 -3.83
C LEU A 446 5.78 -1.23 -2.62
N VAL A 447 5.24 -1.20 -1.40
CA VAL A 447 6.03 -1.04 -0.16
C VAL A 447 7.25 -1.98 -0.10
N PRO A 448 7.14 -3.29 -0.42
CA PRO A 448 8.26 -4.23 -0.31
C PRO A 448 9.43 -3.95 -1.27
N VAL A 449 9.18 -3.20 -2.36
CA VAL A 449 10.20 -2.87 -3.38
C VAL A 449 10.68 -1.43 -3.30
N LEU A 450 10.18 -0.64 -2.34
CA LEU A 450 10.67 0.71 -2.14
C LEU A 450 12.15 0.68 -1.71
N PRO A 451 12.94 1.68 -2.11
CA PRO A 451 14.26 1.87 -1.53
C PRO A 451 14.16 2.17 -0.04
N SER A 452 15.25 1.87 0.68
CA SER A 452 15.37 2.17 2.10
C SER A 452 15.20 3.67 2.37
N ARG A 453 15.00 4.02 3.64
CA ARG A 453 14.92 5.42 4.06
C ARG A 453 16.27 6.11 3.87
N GLU A 454 17.36 5.40 4.12
CA GLU A 454 18.72 5.92 3.96
C GLU A 454 19.05 6.18 2.48
N ASP A 455 18.68 5.26 1.58
CA ASP A 455 19.02 5.36 0.16
C ASP A 455 18.17 6.40 -0.59
N PHE A 456 16.96 6.68 -0.10
CA PHE A 456 16.06 7.63 -0.76
C PHE A 456 15.21 8.43 0.26
N PRO A 457 15.78 9.39 0.99
CA PRO A 457 15.17 10.04 2.16
C PRO A 457 14.05 11.05 1.83
N TYR A 458 12.98 10.59 1.17
CA TYR A 458 11.80 11.38 0.81
C TYR A 458 10.53 10.75 1.35
N ALA A 459 9.59 11.60 1.76
CA ALA A 459 8.18 11.26 1.78
C ALA A 459 7.67 11.18 0.33
N ILE A 460 6.97 10.10 0.00
CA ILE A 460 6.53 9.78 -1.35
C ILE A 460 5.01 9.74 -1.36
N ARG A 461 4.39 10.59 -2.17
CA ARG A 461 2.95 10.56 -2.41
C ARG A 461 2.69 10.11 -3.84
N GLN A 462 1.99 8.99 -4.00
CA GLN A 462 1.49 8.51 -5.28
C GLN A 462 -0.01 8.78 -5.36
N VAL A 463 -0.46 9.30 -6.50
CA VAL A 463 -1.87 9.46 -6.82
C VAL A 463 -2.18 8.72 -8.09
N SER A 464 -3.20 7.86 -8.05
CA SER A 464 -3.73 7.16 -9.21
C SER A 464 -5.10 7.72 -9.57
N GLU A 465 -5.18 8.39 -10.71
CA GLU A 465 -6.41 8.89 -11.31
C GLU A 465 -6.95 7.86 -12.31
N ALA A 466 -8.10 7.26 -12.02
CA ALA A 466 -8.78 6.41 -13.00
C ALA A 466 -9.42 7.29 -14.09
N LEU A 467 -8.86 7.26 -15.30
CA LEU A 467 -9.35 8.03 -16.44
C LEU A 467 -10.40 7.26 -17.24
N GLY A 468 -10.22 5.95 -17.36
CA GLY A 468 -11.16 5.02 -17.98
C GLY A 468 -11.21 3.71 -17.19
N SER A 469 -12.40 3.15 -17.04
CA SER A 469 -12.64 1.92 -16.30
C SER A 469 -13.36 0.89 -17.16
N ASN A 470 -12.71 -0.26 -17.35
CA ASN A 470 -13.34 -1.47 -17.84
C ASN A 470 -12.75 -2.70 -17.13
N GLY A 471 -12.80 -2.67 -15.80
CA GLY A 471 -12.26 -3.73 -14.94
C GLY A 471 -10.81 -3.46 -14.50
N SER A 472 -10.40 -4.10 -13.40
CA SER A 472 -8.99 -4.14 -12.95
C SER A 472 -8.26 -2.79 -12.76
N THR A 473 -8.98 -1.73 -12.44
CA THR A 473 -8.41 -0.38 -12.29
C THR A 473 -7.40 -0.26 -11.16
N SER A 474 -7.60 -0.95 -10.02
CA SER A 474 -6.64 -0.96 -8.91
C SER A 474 -5.31 -1.61 -9.29
N MET A 475 -5.33 -2.63 -10.15
CA MET A 475 -4.10 -3.26 -10.66
C MET A 475 -3.46 -2.42 -11.77
N GLY A 476 -4.26 -1.69 -12.55
CA GLY A 476 -3.75 -0.63 -13.42
C GLY A 476 -3.02 0.45 -12.61
N SER A 477 -3.51 0.79 -11.42
CA SER A 477 -2.85 1.72 -10.49
C SER A 477 -1.52 1.20 -9.98
N VAL A 478 -1.36 -0.11 -9.74
CA VAL A 478 -0.05 -0.69 -9.40
C VAL A 478 0.94 -0.42 -10.54
N CYS A 479 0.53 -0.69 -11.78
CA CYS A 479 1.38 -0.51 -12.96
C CYS A 479 1.72 0.97 -13.19
N ALA A 480 0.72 1.87 -13.16
CA ALA A 480 0.91 3.31 -13.31
C ALA A 480 1.78 3.89 -12.18
N SER A 481 1.62 3.41 -10.95
CA SER A 481 2.46 3.78 -9.81
C SER A 481 3.91 3.37 -10.02
N THR A 482 4.17 2.13 -10.45
CA THR A 482 5.54 1.67 -10.77
C THR A 482 6.20 2.61 -11.77
N LEU A 483 5.53 2.89 -12.89
CA LEU A 483 6.04 3.79 -13.93
C LEU A 483 6.28 5.21 -13.40
N SER A 484 5.31 5.79 -12.69
CA SER A 484 5.42 7.17 -12.19
C SER A 484 6.46 7.32 -11.07
N LEU A 485 6.73 6.26 -10.31
CA LEU A 485 7.79 6.22 -9.29
C LEU A 485 9.17 6.20 -9.96
N LEU A 486 9.38 5.32 -10.95
CA LEU A 486 10.62 5.27 -11.72
C LEU A 486 10.87 6.61 -12.44
N ASN A 487 9.85 7.18 -13.08
CA ASN A 487 9.95 8.49 -13.74
C ASN A 487 10.20 9.64 -12.76
N ALA A 488 9.82 9.51 -11.49
CA ALA A 488 10.16 10.48 -10.44
C ALA A 488 11.59 10.33 -9.91
N GLY A 489 12.36 9.37 -10.43
CA GLY A 489 13.70 9.03 -9.96
C GLY A 489 13.72 8.24 -8.65
N VAL A 490 12.62 7.58 -8.28
CA VAL A 490 12.61 6.67 -7.13
C VAL A 490 13.31 5.38 -7.53
N PRO A 491 14.41 4.98 -6.85
CA PRO A 491 15.14 3.76 -7.16
C PRO A 491 14.42 2.53 -6.59
N LEU A 492 13.29 2.15 -7.21
CA LEU A 492 12.60 0.91 -6.87
C LEU A 492 13.55 -0.28 -7.04
N ARG A 493 13.54 -1.18 -6.05
CA ARG A 493 14.37 -2.40 -6.04
C ARG A 493 13.95 -3.38 -7.15
N ALA A 494 12.66 -3.37 -7.51
CA ALA A 494 12.14 -4.01 -8.71
C ALA A 494 10.84 -3.35 -9.19
N PRO A 495 10.52 -3.45 -10.50
CA PRO A 495 9.20 -3.08 -11.00
C PRO A 495 8.13 -4.07 -10.53
N VAL A 496 6.92 -3.56 -10.32
CA VAL A 496 5.75 -4.35 -9.91
C VAL A 496 4.64 -4.19 -10.94
N ALA A 497 4.07 -5.30 -11.37
CA ALA A 497 2.87 -5.34 -12.19
C ALA A 497 1.69 -5.91 -11.39
N GLY A 498 0.48 -5.50 -11.77
CA GLY A 498 -0.77 -6.02 -11.20
C GLY A 498 -1.70 -6.56 -12.28
N ILE A 499 -2.40 -7.63 -11.97
CA ILE A 499 -3.45 -8.21 -12.82
C ILE A 499 -4.66 -8.64 -11.98
N ALA A 500 -5.87 -8.46 -12.51
CA ALA A 500 -7.07 -9.02 -11.93
C ALA A 500 -7.55 -10.22 -12.76
N MET A 501 -7.82 -11.31 -12.07
CA MET A 501 -8.31 -12.56 -12.60
C MET A 501 -9.78 -12.72 -12.23
N GLY A 502 -10.59 -13.12 -13.20
CA GLY A 502 -11.97 -13.52 -12.98
C GLY A 502 -12.13 -15.01 -12.78
N LEU A 503 -13.33 -15.39 -12.34
CA LEU A 503 -13.78 -16.78 -12.35
C LEU A 503 -15.23 -16.84 -12.82
N VAL A 504 -15.51 -17.82 -13.65
CA VAL A 504 -16.87 -18.28 -13.93
C VAL A 504 -16.95 -19.75 -13.59
N SER A 505 -18.03 -20.15 -12.95
CA SER A 505 -18.31 -21.54 -12.60
C SER A 505 -19.74 -21.94 -12.88
N ASP A 506 -19.99 -23.18 -13.27
CA ASP A 506 -21.35 -23.70 -13.38
C ASP A 506 -21.33 -25.22 -13.32
N THR A 507 -22.50 -25.82 -13.06
CA THR A 507 -22.66 -27.27 -13.16
C THR A 507 -22.92 -27.65 -14.62
N VAL A 508 -21.92 -28.27 -15.25
CA VAL A 508 -21.99 -28.77 -16.62
C VAL A 508 -21.87 -30.30 -16.58
N ASP A 509 -22.86 -30.99 -17.13
CA ASP A 509 -22.94 -32.47 -17.11
C ASP A 509 -22.88 -33.07 -15.68
N GLY A 510 -23.47 -32.37 -14.70
CA GLY A 510 -23.49 -32.79 -13.29
C GLY A 510 -22.18 -32.56 -12.53
N GLN A 511 -21.18 -31.91 -13.15
CA GLN A 511 -19.92 -31.55 -12.51
C GLN A 511 -19.73 -30.03 -12.49
N VAL A 512 -19.28 -29.50 -11.36
CA VAL A 512 -18.92 -28.08 -11.27
C VAL A 512 -17.65 -27.86 -12.09
N ARG A 513 -17.74 -27.00 -13.12
CA ARG A 513 -16.60 -26.54 -13.91
C ARG A 513 -16.25 -25.12 -13.52
N TYR A 514 -14.97 -24.81 -13.58
CA TYR A 514 -14.41 -23.50 -13.29
C TYR A 514 -13.58 -23.02 -14.49
N ALA A 515 -13.68 -21.74 -14.84
CA ALA A 515 -12.87 -21.09 -15.86
C ALA A 515 -12.30 -19.78 -15.30
N ALA A 516 -10.98 -19.71 -15.15
CA ALA A 516 -10.27 -18.51 -14.74
C ALA A 516 -10.08 -17.57 -15.94
N LEU A 517 -10.29 -16.27 -15.74
CA LEU A 517 -10.28 -15.25 -16.80
C LEU A 517 -9.14 -14.26 -16.54
N THR A 518 -8.10 -14.25 -17.36
CA THR A 518 -7.03 -13.23 -17.27
C THR A 518 -7.57 -11.85 -17.64
N ASP A 519 -7.19 -10.80 -16.91
CA ASP A 519 -7.58 -9.42 -17.26
C ASP A 519 -9.11 -9.28 -17.41
N ILE A 520 -9.81 -9.49 -16.30
CA ILE A 520 -11.27 -9.47 -16.24
C ILE A 520 -11.84 -8.10 -16.67
N LEU A 521 -12.89 -8.12 -17.50
CA LEU A 521 -13.67 -6.94 -17.88
C LEU A 521 -14.60 -6.50 -16.74
N GLY A 522 -15.03 -5.24 -16.75
CA GLY A 522 -16.01 -4.76 -15.76
C GLY A 522 -17.35 -5.52 -15.83
N ALA A 523 -17.79 -5.89 -17.04
CA ALA A 523 -19.00 -6.70 -17.21
C ALA A 523 -18.80 -8.16 -16.73
N GLU A 524 -17.62 -8.72 -16.94
CA GLU A 524 -17.30 -10.07 -16.47
C GLU A 524 -17.14 -10.12 -14.95
N ASP A 525 -16.63 -9.07 -14.31
CA ASP A 525 -16.67 -8.93 -12.85
C ASP A 525 -18.12 -8.94 -12.36
N ALA A 526 -18.99 -8.13 -12.96
CA ALA A 526 -20.40 -8.08 -12.58
C ALA A 526 -21.13 -9.43 -12.75
N LEU A 527 -20.83 -10.19 -13.81
CA LEU A 527 -21.49 -11.46 -14.16
C LEU A 527 -20.77 -12.71 -13.63
N GLY A 528 -19.51 -12.55 -13.20
CA GLY A 528 -18.62 -13.59 -12.70
C GLY A 528 -18.73 -13.80 -11.20
N ASP A 529 -17.91 -14.72 -10.73
CA ASP A 529 -17.95 -15.28 -9.38
C ASP A 529 -16.84 -14.78 -8.47
N MET A 530 -15.77 -14.21 -9.04
CA MET A 530 -14.54 -13.90 -8.33
C MET A 530 -13.85 -12.70 -8.97
N ASP A 531 -13.28 -11.83 -8.14
CA ASP A 531 -12.30 -10.80 -8.52
C ASP A 531 -11.01 -11.05 -7.73
N PHE A 532 -10.03 -11.65 -8.40
CA PHE A 532 -8.77 -12.08 -7.81
C PHE A 532 -7.59 -11.27 -8.34
N LYS A 533 -7.19 -10.28 -7.56
CA LYS A 533 -6.13 -9.34 -7.86
C LYS A 533 -4.81 -9.89 -7.35
N VAL A 534 -3.81 -9.90 -8.22
CA VAL A 534 -2.46 -10.38 -7.91
C VAL A 534 -1.47 -9.36 -8.43
N ALA A 535 -0.59 -8.88 -7.56
CA ALA A 535 0.54 -8.03 -7.89
C ALA A 535 1.85 -8.72 -7.52
N GLY A 536 2.91 -8.41 -8.25
CA GLY A 536 4.22 -8.98 -7.97
C GLY A 536 5.32 -8.48 -8.88
N THR A 537 6.55 -8.77 -8.47
CA THR A 537 7.75 -8.60 -9.29
C THR A 537 7.88 -9.78 -10.26
N SER A 538 8.99 -9.84 -10.99
CA SER A 538 9.38 -11.03 -11.74
C SER A 538 9.71 -12.24 -10.83
N GLU A 539 10.00 -12.00 -9.55
CA GLU A 539 10.51 -13.02 -8.63
C GLU A 539 9.46 -13.57 -7.67
N PHE A 540 8.62 -12.71 -7.11
CA PHE A 540 7.66 -13.06 -6.07
C PHE A 540 6.40 -12.19 -6.08
N VAL A 541 5.36 -12.68 -5.40
CA VAL A 541 4.08 -11.98 -5.23
C VAL A 541 4.22 -10.91 -4.16
N THR A 542 3.81 -9.67 -4.45
CA THR A 542 3.88 -8.56 -3.49
C THR A 542 2.54 -8.25 -2.83
N ALA A 543 1.42 -8.49 -3.51
CA ALA A 543 0.09 -8.32 -2.92
C ALA A 543 -0.96 -9.19 -3.60
N ILE A 544 -1.95 -9.62 -2.81
CA ILE A 544 -3.11 -10.37 -3.27
C ILE A 544 -4.37 -9.80 -2.65
N GLN A 545 -5.45 -9.74 -3.43
CA GLN A 545 -6.79 -9.56 -2.92
C GLN A 545 -7.78 -10.43 -3.69
N LEU A 546 -8.49 -11.30 -2.98
CA LEU A 546 -9.53 -12.17 -3.49
C LEU A 546 -10.83 -11.88 -2.77
N ASP A 547 -11.87 -11.62 -3.53
CA ASP A 547 -13.25 -11.74 -3.06
C ASP A 547 -14.08 -12.58 -4.04
N THR A 548 -14.99 -13.38 -3.49
CA THR A 548 -15.90 -14.23 -4.26
C THR A 548 -17.35 -13.99 -3.88
N LYS A 549 -18.24 -14.15 -4.86
CA LYS A 549 -19.70 -14.17 -4.69
C LYS A 549 -20.22 -15.58 -4.39
N LEU A 550 -19.36 -16.59 -4.46
CA LEU A 550 -19.69 -17.97 -4.12
C LEU A 550 -19.60 -18.16 -2.60
N ASP A 551 -20.12 -19.27 -2.11
CA ASP A 551 -19.94 -19.69 -0.71
C ASP A 551 -18.48 -20.07 -0.40
N GLY A 552 -17.64 -20.16 -1.43
CA GLY A 552 -16.20 -20.31 -1.35
C GLY A 552 -15.65 -21.01 -2.58
N ILE A 553 -14.33 -21.02 -2.70
CA ILE A 553 -13.61 -21.56 -3.85
C ILE A 553 -12.59 -22.60 -3.36
N PRO A 554 -12.44 -23.74 -4.06
CA PRO A 554 -11.38 -24.69 -3.78
C PRO A 554 -10.00 -24.06 -4.02
N THR A 555 -9.05 -24.34 -3.13
CA THR A 555 -7.66 -23.87 -3.24
C THR A 555 -6.97 -24.28 -4.53
N SER A 556 -7.30 -25.45 -5.10
CA SER A 556 -6.77 -25.89 -6.40
C SER A 556 -7.16 -24.97 -7.56
N VAL A 557 -8.35 -24.37 -7.50
CA VAL A 557 -8.81 -23.39 -8.50
C VAL A 557 -8.04 -22.08 -8.34
N LEU A 558 -7.78 -21.66 -7.10
CA LEU A 558 -6.99 -20.47 -6.79
C LEU A 558 -5.52 -20.63 -7.21
N ASP A 559 -4.92 -21.81 -6.99
CA ASP A 559 -3.55 -22.14 -7.46
C ASP A 559 -3.46 -22.04 -9.00
N GLY A 560 -4.45 -22.60 -9.71
CA GLY A 560 -4.55 -22.44 -11.17
C GLY A 560 -4.61 -20.97 -11.60
N ALA A 561 -5.43 -20.17 -10.92
CA ALA A 561 -5.56 -18.74 -11.20
C ALA A 561 -4.27 -17.95 -10.87
N LEU A 562 -3.53 -18.33 -9.83
CA LEU A 562 -2.23 -17.72 -9.48
C LEU A 562 -1.19 -17.95 -10.59
N LYS A 563 -1.11 -19.18 -11.11
CA LYS A 563 -0.20 -19.52 -12.22
C LYS A 563 -0.52 -18.71 -13.47
N GLN A 564 -1.79 -18.64 -13.85
CA GLN A 564 -2.24 -17.83 -14.98
C GLN A 564 -1.98 -16.32 -14.75
N ALA A 565 -2.16 -15.84 -13.52
CA ALA A 565 -1.82 -14.47 -13.14
C ALA A 565 -0.32 -14.17 -13.30
N LYS A 566 0.57 -15.13 -13.00
CA LYS A 566 2.03 -14.97 -13.16
C LYS A 566 2.41 -14.71 -14.62
N GLU A 567 1.86 -15.52 -15.52
CA GLU A 567 2.09 -15.36 -16.97
C GLU A 567 1.66 -13.97 -17.43
N ALA A 568 0.49 -13.52 -16.99
CA ALA A 568 -0.03 -12.20 -17.33
C ALA A 568 0.83 -11.06 -16.75
N ARG A 569 1.25 -11.15 -15.49
CA ARG A 569 2.14 -10.15 -14.89
C ARG A 569 3.49 -10.10 -15.59
N THR A 570 4.03 -11.23 -16.02
CA THR A 570 5.29 -11.29 -16.77
C THR A 570 5.18 -10.51 -18.09
N ALA A 571 4.08 -10.69 -18.83
CA ALA A 571 3.83 -9.91 -20.04
C ALA A 571 3.70 -8.40 -19.76
N ILE A 572 2.98 -8.03 -18.69
CA ILE A 572 2.82 -6.61 -18.30
C ILE A 572 4.16 -5.99 -17.89
N LEU A 573 4.96 -6.67 -17.06
CA LEU A 573 6.30 -6.22 -16.68
C LEU A 573 7.17 -5.96 -17.91
N GLY A 574 7.06 -6.82 -18.94
CA GLY A 574 7.75 -6.62 -20.21
C GLY A 574 7.36 -5.32 -20.93
N VAL A 575 6.11 -4.88 -20.83
CA VAL A 575 5.65 -3.59 -21.39
C VAL A 575 6.08 -2.43 -20.51
N LEU A 576 5.99 -2.55 -19.19
CA LEU A 576 6.44 -1.48 -18.28
C LEU A 576 7.93 -1.17 -18.49
N ASN A 577 8.75 -2.21 -18.58
CA ASN A 577 10.19 -2.08 -18.82
C ASN A 577 10.53 -1.50 -20.20
N GLN A 578 9.63 -1.54 -21.18
CA GLN A 578 9.83 -0.87 -22.47
C GLN A 578 9.57 0.64 -22.37
N ALA A 579 8.67 1.07 -21.47
CA ALA A 579 8.40 2.48 -21.24
C ALA A 579 9.46 3.14 -20.36
N ILE A 580 9.96 2.42 -19.35
CA ILE A 580 11.03 2.86 -18.44
C ILE A 580 11.69 1.64 -17.79
N ASP A 581 13.00 1.45 -17.99
CA ASP A 581 13.76 0.29 -17.52
C ASP A 581 14.63 0.58 -16.28
N ALA A 582 14.85 1.85 -15.97
CA ALA A 582 15.56 2.34 -14.80
C ALA A 582 14.95 3.66 -14.31
N PRO A 583 15.19 4.06 -13.05
CA PRO A 583 14.74 5.35 -12.56
C PRO A 583 15.33 6.50 -13.39
N ASP A 584 14.48 7.48 -13.74
CA ASP A 584 14.93 8.72 -14.39
C ASP A 584 15.69 9.62 -13.41
N GLU A 585 16.33 10.67 -13.92
CA GLU A 585 16.79 11.75 -13.07
C GLU A 585 15.60 12.48 -12.43
N MET A 586 15.67 12.75 -11.12
CA MET A 586 14.63 13.50 -10.42
C MET A 586 14.37 14.86 -11.11
N ALA A 587 13.09 15.19 -11.32
CA ALA A 587 12.70 16.45 -11.94
C ALA A 587 13.38 17.67 -11.28
N PRO A 588 13.71 18.73 -12.04
CA PRO A 588 14.30 19.96 -11.49
C PRO A 588 13.42 20.66 -10.44
N THR A 589 12.11 20.41 -10.48
CA THR A 589 11.11 20.91 -9.53
C THR A 589 10.99 20.07 -8.26
N ALA A 590 11.59 18.87 -8.23
CA ALA A 590 11.58 18.03 -7.06
C ALA A 590 12.59 18.55 -6.02
N PRO A 591 12.22 18.57 -4.73
CA PRO A 591 13.16 18.94 -3.67
C PRO A 591 14.38 18.03 -3.70
N ARG A 592 15.52 18.56 -3.27
CA ARG A 592 16.77 17.80 -3.13
C ARG A 592 17.04 17.57 -1.65
N VAL A 593 17.20 16.30 -1.27
CA VAL A 593 17.67 15.88 0.05
C VAL A 593 19.08 15.35 -0.10
N ILE A 594 20.02 16.01 0.56
CA ILE A 594 21.40 15.55 0.67
C ILE A 594 21.58 14.89 2.03
N SER A 595 22.07 13.64 2.04
CA SER A 595 22.46 12.96 3.26
C SER A 595 23.94 13.23 3.58
N VAL A 596 24.23 13.54 4.84
CA VAL A 596 25.57 13.73 5.37
C VAL A 596 25.67 12.98 6.70
N ASN A 597 26.70 12.16 6.88
CA ASN A 597 26.96 11.57 8.18
C ASN A 597 27.93 12.46 8.98
N ILE A 598 27.58 12.72 10.23
CA ILE A 598 28.41 13.46 11.17
C ILE A 598 28.76 12.57 12.38
N PRO A 599 29.88 12.82 13.08
CA PRO A 599 30.15 12.17 14.36
C PRO A 599 29.03 12.42 15.37
N VAL A 600 28.60 11.39 16.10
CA VAL A 600 27.48 11.47 17.06
C VAL A 600 27.74 12.53 18.15
N ASP A 601 28.99 12.72 18.57
CA ASP A 601 29.39 13.74 19.54
C ASP A 601 29.27 15.18 19.00
N LYS A 602 29.20 15.36 17.67
CA LYS A 602 29.03 16.65 16.98
C LYS A 602 27.58 17.05 16.76
N ILE A 603 26.61 16.16 16.99
CA ILE A 603 25.17 16.46 16.89
C ILE A 603 24.82 17.70 17.74
N GLY A 604 25.32 17.77 18.98
CA GLY A 604 25.06 18.90 19.88
C GLY A 604 25.62 20.24 19.38
N GLU A 605 26.79 20.23 18.73
CA GLU A 605 27.39 21.43 18.15
C GLU A 605 26.60 21.92 16.93
N LEU A 606 26.15 20.99 16.07
CA LEU A 606 25.36 21.31 14.88
C LEU A 606 23.97 21.88 15.24
N ILE A 607 23.30 21.31 16.25
CA ILE A 607 22.05 21.87 16.77
C ILE A 607 22.31 23.24 17.40
N GLY A 608 23.36 23.33 18.22
CA GLY A 608 23.72 24.52 18.97
C GLY A 608 22.75 24.83 20.12
N PRO A 609 23.09 25.81 20.99
CA PRO A 609 22.26 26.16 22.13
C PRO A 609 20.85 26.58 21.71
N LYS A 610 19.82 25.88 22.21
CA LYS A 610 18.39 26.10 21.85
C LYS A 610 18.10 25.97 20.35
N GLY A 611 18.88 25.21 19.60
CA GLY A 611 18.71 25.07 18.15
C GLY A 611 19.23 26.26 17.33
N LYS A 612 19.98 27.20 17.94
CA LYS A 612 20.40 28.44 17.26
C LYS A 612 21.21 28.17 15.98
N THR A 613 22.11 27.19 16.00
CA THR A 613 23.00 26.92 14.87
C THR A 613 22.23 26.30 13.72
N ILE A 614 21.46 25.23 13.98
CA ILE A 614 20.64 24.58 12.96
C ILE A 614 19.60 25.55 12.37
N ASN A 615 18.94 26.36 13.21
CA ASN A 615 17.96 27.34 12.73
C ASN A 615 18.63 28.43 11.88
N ALA A 616 19.84 28.89 12.22
CA ALA A 616 20.56 29.86 11.40
C ALA A 616 20.90 29.30 10.01
N ILE A 617 21.36 28.05 9.92
CA ILE A 617 21.61 27.40 8.63
C ILE A 617 20.31 27.31 7.82
N GLN A 618 19.21 26.88 8.45
CA GLN A 618 17.90 26.77 7.80
C GLN A 618 17.39 28.14 7.34
N ASP A 619 17.52 29.18 8.15
CA ASP A 619 17.08 30.55 7.84
C ASP A 619 17.92 31.18 6.70
N GLU A 620 19.23 30.95 6.67
CA GLU A 620 20.14 31.49 5.65
C GLU A 620 20.02 30.78 4.29
N THR A 621 19.78 29.46 4.32
CA THR A 621 19.78 28.63 3.10
C THR A 621 18.38 28.30 2.60
N GLY A 622 17.36 28.46 3.44
CA GLY A 622 16.00 27.98 3.16
C GLY A 622 15.88 26.46 3.20
N ALA A 623 16.90 25.72 3.66
CA ALA A 623 16.85 24.28 3.79
C ALA A 623 16.12 23.85 5.08
N ASP A 624 15.54 22.66 5.06
CA ASP A 624 15.06 21.90 6.21
C ASP A 624 16.09 20.83 6.57
N ILE A 625 16.56 20.83 7.82
CA ILE A 625 17.59 19.90 8.30
C ILE A 625 16.98 19.00 9.37
N SER A 626 17.04 17.67 9.14
CA SER A 626 16.69 16.65 10.13
C SER A 626 17.96 15.92 10.56
N ILE A 627 18.13 15.69 11.85
CA ILE A 627 19.29 14.98 12.41
C ILE A 627 18.75 13.75 13.15
N GLU A 628 19.26 12.58 12.79
CA GLU A 628 18.95 11.32 13.48
C GLU A 628 19.99 11.04 14.58
N GLU A 629 19.65 10.14 15.51
CA GLU A 629 20.47 9.83 16.68
C GLU A 629 21.80 9.12 16.36
N ASP A 630 21.89 8.51 15.17
CA ASP A 630 23.08 7.81 14.67
C ASP A 630 24.08 8.74 13.94
N GLY A 631 23.76 10.04 13.84
CA GLY A 631 24.58 11.03 13.14
C GLY A 631 24.22 11.22 11.67
N ALA A 632 23.20 10.56 11.14
CA ALA A 632 22.69 10.88 9.81
C ALA A 632 21.98 12.24 9.79
N VAL A 633 22.40 13.13 8.88
CA VAL A 633 21.82 14.46 8.68
C VAL A 633 21.21 14.54 7.29
N TYR A 634 19.90 14.76 7.22
CA TYR A 634 19.16 14.94 5.97
C TYR A 634 18.89 16.43 5.74
N ILE A 635 19.47 16.97 4.67
CA ILE A 635 19.39 18.38 4.29
C ILE A 635 18.49 18.50 3.08
N GLY A 636 17.23 18.88 3.31
CA GLY A 636 16.24 19.08 2.28
C GLY A 636 16.14 20.54 1.85
N ALA A 637 16.21 20.85 0.55
CA ALA A 637 15.80 22.17 0.06
C ALA A 637 14.91 22.07 -1.19
N VAL A 638 14.26 23.19 -1.54
CA VAL A 638 13.40 23.29 -2.72
C VAL A 638 14.18 23.20 -4.04
N ASP A 639 15.49 23.38 -4.00
CA ASP A 639 16.41 23.25 -5.13
C ASP A 639 17.80 22.73 -4.69
N GLY A 640 18.61 22.30 -5.66
CA GLY A 640 19.96 21.77 -5.42
C GLY A 640 20.95 22.78 -4.80
N PRO A 641 21.07 24.02 -5.32
CA PRO A 641 22.00 25.02 -4.77
C PRO A 641 21.77 25.33 -3.29
N SER A 642 20.51 25.44 -2.86
CA SER A 642 20.17 25.71 -1.45
C SER A 642 20.56 24.54 -0.55
N ALA A 643 20.35 23.30 -1.02
CA ALA A 643 20.76 22.10 -0.29
C ALA A 643 22.30 22.01 -0.16
N GLU A 644 23.04 22.32 -1.23
CA GLU A 644 24.52 22.34 -1.23
C GLU A 644 25.11 23.41 -0.30
N ALA A 645 24.50 24.60 -0.26
CA ALA A 645 24.90 25.66 0.67
C ALA A 645 24.74 25.21 2.13
N ALA A 646 23.61 24.59 2.45
CA ALA A 646 23.37 24.02 3.78
C ALA A 646 24.35 22.88 4.10
N ARG A 647 24.64 22.00 3.14
CA ARG A 647 25.64 20.93 3.29
C ARG A 647 27.02 21.47 3.61
N ALA A 648 27.46 22.53 2.94
CA ALA A 648 28.75 23.15 3.20
C ALA A 648 28.83 23.71 4.64
N GLN A 649 27.76 24.36 5.13
CA GLN A 649 27.71 24.85 6.51
C GLN A 649 27.69 23.71 7.54
N VAL A 650 26.90 22.66 7.31
CA VAL A 650 26.84 21.46 8.17
C VAL A 650 28.22 20.81 8.27
N ASN A 651 28.88 20.58 7.13
CA ASN A 651 30.22 19.98 7.11
C ASN A 651 31.27 20.88 7.77
N ALA A 652 31.21 22.21 7.57
CA ALA A 652 32.14 23.12 8.23
C ALA A 652 32.08 23.04 9.77
N ILE A 653 30.90 22.71 10.34
CA ILE A 653 30.70 22.57 11.79
C ILE A 653 31.05 21.16 12.26
N ALA A 654 30.50 20.14 11.61
CA ALA A 654 30.47 18.78 12.14
C ALA A 654 31.55 17.86 11.53
N ASN A 655 31.97 18.15 10.31
CA ASN A 655 33.05 17.47 9.60
C ASN A 655 34.13 18.47 9.15
N PRO A 656 34.67 19.31 10.06
CA PRO A 656 35.68 20.29 9.66
C PRO A 656 36.87 19.54 9.07
N THR A 657 37.28 19.88 7.85
CA THR A 657 38.52 19.39 7.27
C THR A 657 39.64 19.72 8.26
N ASN A 658 40.21 18.70 8.90
CA ASN A 658 41.34 18.90 9.79
C ASN A 658 42.56 19.13 8.91
N PRO A 659 43.20 20.30 8.97
CA PRO A 659 44.39 20.55 8.18
C PRO A 659 45.47 19.52 8.53
N GLU A 660 46.07 18.90 7.52
CA GLU A 660 47.13 17.90 7.71
C GLU A 660 48.53 18.54 7.63
N VAL A 661 49.52 17.89 8.25
CA VAL A 661 50.93 18.31 8.13
C VAL A 661 51.36 18.15 6.67
N GLY A 662 51.86 19.23 6.06
CA GLY A 662 52.25 19.31 4.65
C GLY A 662 51.27 20.09 3.77
N GLU A 663 50.05 20.37 4.24
CA GLU A 663 49.10 21.18 3.47
C GLU A 663 49.50 22.67 3.46
N SER A 664 49.36 23.30 2.30
CA SER A 664 49.61 24.72 2.08
C SER A 664 48.32 25.51 1.99
N PHE A 665 48.26 26.64 2.69
CA PHE A 665 47.11 27.54 2.74
C PHE A 665 47.55 28.97 2.44
N LEU A 666 46.74 29.68 1.66
CA LEU A 666 46.85 31.14 1.56
C LEU A 666 46.11 31.77 2.75
N GLY A 667 46.78 31.83 3.89
CA GLY A 667 46.21 32.32 5.13
C GLY A 667 46.31 33.84 5.28
N THR A 668 45.49 34.40 6.19
CA THR A 668 45.53 35.84 6.51
C THR A 668 46.04 36.05 7.92
N VAL A 669 47.01 36.95 8.11
CA VAL A 669 47.52 37.30 9.45
C VAL A 669 46.41 38.00 10.24
N VAL A 670 45.94 37.36 11.30
CA VAL A 670 44.85 37.89 12.14
C VAL A 670 45.36 38.57 13.41
N LYS A 671 46.56 38.19 13.88
CA LYS A 671 47.14 38.74 15.10
C LYS A 671 48.66 38.59 15.09
N ILE A 672 49.36 39.63 15.53
CA ILE A 672 50.82 39.59 15.69
C ILE A 672 51.14 39.56 17.20
N ALA A 673 52.13 38.76 17.57
CA ALA A 673 52.70 38.67 18.90
C ALA A 673 54.22 38.81 18.82
N THR A 674 54.86 39.08 19.96
CA THR A 674 56.32 39.24 20.02
C THR A 674 57.10 37.99 19.57
N PHE A 675 56.48 36.80 19.65
CA PHE A 675 57.09 35.52 19.29
C PHE A 675 56.68 34.99 17.91
N GLY A 676 55.77 35.65 17.19
CA GLY A 676 55.29 35.18 15.88
C GLY A 676 53.99 35.83 15.45
N ALA A 677 53.43 35.36 14.34
CA ALA A 677 52.15 35.81 13.80
C ALA A 677 51.15 34.65 13.77
N PHE A 678 49.90 34.91 14.17
CA PHE A 678 48.79 33.99 13.99
C PHE A 678 48.15 34.23 12.64
N VAL A 679 48.06 33.16 11.84
CA VAL A 679 47.52 33.17 10.49
C VAL A 679 46.28 32.30 10.48
N SER A 680 45.14 32.88 10.09
CA SER A 680 43.90 32.14 9.93
C SER A 680 43.94 31.35 8.63
N LEU A 681 43.76 30.03 8.73
CA LEU A 681 43.82 29.09 7.61
C LEU A 681 42.41 28.68 7.18
N LEU A 682 41.56 28.42 8.18
CA LEU A 682 40.15 28.05 8.06
C LEU A 682 39.34 28.79 9.14
N PRO A 683 38.03 28.97 8.97
CA PRO A 683 37.18 29.58 9.99
C PRO A 683 37.36 28.91 11.36
N GLY A 684 37.79 29.70 12.36
CA GLY A 684 38.03 29.23 13.73
C GLY A 684 39.35 28.48 13.96
N LYS A 685 40.20 28.27 12.95
CA LYS A 685 41.52 27.64 13.08
C LYS A 685 42.65 28.55 12.63
N ASP A 686 43.43 28.99 13.61
CA ASP A 686 44.64 29.79 13.42
C ASP A 686 45.88 28.94 13.64
N GLY A 687 46.88 29.08 12.77
CA GLY A 687 48.21 28.53 12.95
C GLY A 687 49.22 29.59 13.38
N LEU A 688 50.26 29.18 14.10
CA LEU A 688 51.34 30.05 14.54
C LEU A 688 52.52 29.98 13.57
N LEU A 689 52.81 31.10 12.93
CA LEU A 689 54.05 31.34 12.20
C LEU A 689 55.08 31.92 13.18
N HIS A 690 55.94 31.07 13.72
CA HIS A 690 56.92 31.47 14.72
C HIS A 690 57.96 32.45 14.16
N ILE A 691 58.51 33.35 14.98
CA ILE A 691 59.48 34.37 14.54
C ILE A 691 60.71 33.78 13.80
N SER A 692 61.10 32.55 14.11
CA SER A 692 62.18 31.85 13.40
C SER A 692 61.84 31.58 11.92
N GLU A 693 60.58 31.28 11.63
CA GLU A 693 60.06 31.04 10.29
C GLU A 693 59.83 32.37 9.55
N VAL A 694 59.38 33.41 10.27
CA VAL A 694 59.26 34.77 9.72
C VAL A 694 60.61 35.31 9.20
N ARG A 695 61.74 34.91 9.81
CA ARG A 695 63.07 35.29 9.31
C ARG A 695 63.37 34.76 7.91
N LYS A 696 62.74 33.67 7.47
CA LYS A 696 62.89 33.15 6.11
C LYS A 696 62.29 34.12 5.08
N LEU A 697 61.17 34.76 5.42
CA LEU A 697 60.56 35.81 4.59
C LEU A 697 61.44 37.05 4.47
N ALA A 698 62.21 37.36 5.51
CA ALA A 698 63.15 38.48 5.52
C ALA A 698 64.51 38.15 4.85
N GLY A 699 64.59 37.09 4.04
CA GLY A 699 65.82 36.65 3.37
C GLY A 699 66.93 36.24 4.35
N GLY A 700 66.57 35.72 5.53
CA GLY A 700 67.52 35.30 6.57
C GLY A 700 68.06 36.43 7.45
N LYS A 701 67.65 37.70 7.23
CA LYS A 701 68.05 38.83 8.08
C LYS A 701 67.44 38.69 9.48
N ARG A 702 68.15 39.20 10.49
CA ARG A 702 67.67 39.19 11.88
C ARG A 702 66.45 40.12 11.99
N VAL A 703 65.30 39.52 12.27
CA VAL A 703 64.04 40.24 12.55
C VAL A 703 63.98 40.53 14.05
N GLU A 704 63.91 41.80 14.44
CA GLU A 704 63.74 42.23 15.84
C GLU A 704 62.26 42.23 16.24
N ASN A 705 61.37 42.79 15.41
CA ASN A 705 59.93 42.74 15.62
C ASN A 705 59.22 42.06 14.44
N VAL A 706 58.25 41.19 14.73
CA VAL A 706 57.44 40.50 13.70
C VAL A 706 56.68 41.50 12.82
N GLU A 707 56.27 42.63 13.40
CA GLU A 707 55.57 43.73 12.74
C GLU A 707 56.40 44.40 11.63
N ASP A 708 57.73 44.24 11.64
CA ASP A 708 58.62 44.77 10.61
C ASP A 708 58.51 43.98 9.28
N VAL A 709 57.97 42.76 9.33
CA VAL A 709 57.89 41.83 8.20
C VAL A 709 56.45 41.48 7.85
N LEU A 710 55.57 41.42 8.85
CA LEU A 710 54.17 41.03 8.69
C LEU A 710 53.23 42.10 9.23
N GLY A 711 52.14 42.36 8.52
CA GLY A 711 51.03 43.21 8.96
C GLY A 711 49.75 42.41 9.20
N VAL A 712 48.91 42.84 10.16
CA VAL A 712 47.55 42.28 10.31
C VAL A 712 46.75 42.56 9.03
N GLY A 713 46.10 41.52 8.50
CA GLY A 713 45.41 41.54 7.20
C GLY A 713 46.27 41.09 6.01
N GLN A 714 47.58 40.89 6.19
CA GLN A 714 48.45 40.40 5.13
C GLN A 714 48.16 38.94 4.79
N LYS A 715 48.02 38.64 3.50
CA LYS A 715 47.92 37.27 3.00
C LYS A 715 49.30 36.67 2.80
N ILE A 716 49.49 35.44 3.26
CA ILE A 716 50.77 34.72 3.17
C ILE A 716 50.51 33.25 2.88
N LEU A 717 51.27 32.69 1.95
CA LEU A 717 51.24 31.26 1.66
C LEU A 717 52.07 30.52 2.72
N VAL A 718 51.42 29.64 3.47
CA VAL A 718 52.01 28.92 4.60
C VAL A 718 51.72 27.44 4.51
N GLU A 719 52.68 26.62 4.89
CA GLU A 719 52.55 25.17 5.01
C GLU A 719 52.49 24.77 6.49
N ILE A 720 51.67 23.77 6.81
CA ILE A 720 51.57 23.22 8.15
C ILE A 720 52.74 22.26 8.39
N THR A 721 53.65 22.64 9.27
CA THR A 721 54.84 21.83 9.57
C THR A 721 54.62 20.82 10.70
N LYS A 722 53.72 21.16 11.63
CA LYS A 722 53.45 20.33 12.80
C LYS A 722 52.10 20.66 13.42
N ILE A 723 51.45 19.63 13.94
CA ILE A 723 50.28 19.74 14.82
C ILE A 723 50.69 19.20 16.18
N ASP A 724 50.49 19.97 17.25
CA ASP A 724 50.78 19.50 18.62
C ASP A 724 49.63 18.67 19.19
N ASP A 725 49.86 18.00 20.33
CA ASP A 725 48.86 17.15 20.99
C ASP A 725 47.60 17.91 21.44
N ARG A 726 47.61 19.26 21.39
CA ARG A 726 46.47 20.13 21.70
C ARG A 726 45.79 20.68 20.44
N GLY A 727 46.20 20.23 19.25
CA GLY A 727 45.67 20.66 17.96
C GLY A 727 46.17 22.02 17.47
N LYS A 728 47.22 22.60 18.10
CA LYS A 728 47.80 23.86 17.62
C LYS A 728 48.66 23.62 16.39
N LEU A 729 48.45 24.43 15.36
CA LEU A 729 49.13 24.33 14.08
C LEU A 729 50.38 25.20 14.08
N SER A 730 51.53 24.62 13.70
CA SER A 730 52.78 25.35 13.48
C SER A 730 53.01 25.53 11.99
N LEU A 731 53.32 26.75 11.57
CA LEU A 731 53.39 27.14 10.16
C LEU A 731 54.81 27.47 9.73
N ALA A 732 55.12 27.20 8.47
CA ALA A 732 56.28 27.74 7.77
C ALA A 732 55.84 28.46 6.48
N PRO A 733 56.53 29.53 6.06
CA PRO A 733 56.21 30.19 4.80
C PRO A 733 56.66 29.33 3.61
N VAL A 734 55.81 29.20 2.59
CA VAL A 734 56.19 28.57 1.32
C VAL A 734 56.94 29.61 0.50
N MET A 735 58.22 29.35 0.26
CA MET A 735 59.07 30.20 -0.57
C MET A 735 59.05 29.60 -1.98
N GLU A 736 58.57 30.34 -2.99
CA GLU A 736 58.76 29.92 -4.38
C GLU A 736 60.26 29.84 -4.65
N GLU A 737 60.78 28.62 -4.75
CA GLU A 737 62.13 28.39 -5.27
C GLU A 737 62.16 28.94 -6.70
N ALA A 738 63.06 29.89 -6.93
CA ALA A 738 63.29 30.51 -8.22
C ALA A 738 63.55 29.41 -9.27
N ALA A 739 62.50 29.05 -10.00
CA ALA A 739 62.58 28.10 -11.09
C ALA A 739 63.62 28.61 -12.09
N ASP A 740 64.70 27.84 -12.20
CA ASP A 740 65.81 28.08 -13.10
C ASP A 740 65.29 28.42 -14.51
N GLN A 741 65.65 29.60 -14.97
CA GLN A 741 65.34 30.13 -16.29
C GLN A 741 66.11 29.33 -17.35
N GLU A 742 65.61 28.18 -17.78
CA GLU A 742 66.04 27.60 -19.05
C GLU A 742 64.95 26.69 -19.63
N GLY A 743 64.26 27.19 -20.66
CA GLY A 743 63.54 26.36 -21.61
C GLY A 743 62.01 26.44 -21.53
N SER A 744 61.43 27.37 -22.29
CA SER A 744 60.41 27.08 -23.31
C SER A 744 59.60 28.34 -23.60
N ALA A 745 60.01 29.04 -24.65
CA ALA A 745 59.13 29.91 -25.40
C ALA A 745 58.04 29.04 -26.05
N ALA A 746 56.92 28.84 -25.36
CA ALA A 746 55.67 28.43 -25.98
C ALA A 746 54.74 29.64 -25.91
N ALA A 747 54.65 30.33 -27.06
CA ALA A 747 53.78 31.48 -27.25
C ALA A 747 52.33 31.08 -26.93
N SER A 748 51.76 31.85 -26.01
CA SER A 748 50.37 31.83 -25.60
C SER A 748 49.47 32.34 -26.73
N ASP A 749 48.58 31.49 -27.23
CA ASP A 749 47.39 31.95 -27.94
C ASP A 749 46.47 32.66 -26.93
N GLY A 750 46.29 33.96 -27.14
CA GLY A 750 45.47 34.83 -26.29
C GLY A 750 43.97 34.54 -26.48
N PRO A 751 43.18 34.52 -25.39
CA PRO A 751 41.74 34.37 -25.46
C PRO A 751 41.08 35.72 -25.79
N GLU A 752 40.16 35.65 -26.74
CA GLU A 752 39.32 36.74 -27.23
C GLU A 752 38.43 37.28 -26.11
N ALA A 753 38.54 38.58 -25.83
CA ALA A 753 37.74 39.27 -24.83
C ALA A 753 36.30 39.49 -25.33
N PRO A 754 35.26 39.17 -24.53
CA PRO A 754 33.89 39.51 -24.86
C PRO A 754 33.65 41.00 -24.64
N ALA A 755 33.08 41.64 -25.66
CA ALA A 755 32.78 43.06 -25.69
C ALA A 755 31.60 43.41 -24.75
N GLU A 756 31.86 44.43 -23.94
CA GLU A 756 30.94 45.44 -23.39
C GLU A 756 29.74 44.98 -22.56
N GLY A 757 29.91 45.17 -21.25
CA GLY A 757 28.88 45.17 -20.21
C GLY A 757 29.49 45.08 -18.83
#